data_AF-A0A4Q2XW69-F1
#
_entry.id   AF-A0A4Q2XW69-F1
#
_cell.length_a   1.000
_cell.length_b   1.000
_cell.length_c   1.000
_cell.angle_alpha   90.00
_cell.angle_beta   90.00
_cell.angle_gamma   90.00
#
_symmetry.space_group_name_H-M   'P 1'
#
loop_
_entity.id
_entity.type
_entity.pdbx_description
1 polymer ?
#
loop_
_entity_poly.entity_id
_entity_poly.type
_entity_poly.pdbx_seq_one_letter_code
_entity_poly.pdbx_strand_id
1 'polypeptide(L)'
;GTIRREQDPESLACVRSSGADYGSEVSWTTFPERLEDLGVPWKVYQNEISLPTGLSEAEDSWLSNFTDNPLEWFTQYRVRFAPARRAWLAKKRKELEGDQTLLVDRIQAAAPAADPQAVRALEEIQTRLKALDAEWAQWSEEKWSALPERDKALHRKAFTNNAGDPDFRSLETMAYQDGEAVRRMQVPKGDVLHQFREDARTGNLPAVSWLVAPQLFSDHPDSPWYGSWYLAEAIDILTKNPEVWKKTIFILCYDENDGYYDHIPPFVPPVPGRPETGAASPELNPGLDLVTPEQERTYHQKHPQEGTAAGPIGLGFRVPLLIASPWSRGGMVCSEVFDHTSILQFLEVFVSHKTGKTVREPNISPWRRAVCGDLTSVFQPWHGEPVAAPEPLVREKFFRSIHQAQFKPLPQEYRKLTPEDIALAKEKPRSAGFLPRQEPGTRSSCALPYELSVHGSRSADGSRFAITFAAGNTLFGEKSAGAPFHVYAPGHAGTVKGDSVQYDHGQTRAYTAKAGGKVTGDWSFDRFVEGLCHLRVHGPNGFFREFRLKAGDPDLEARLTWPAGGEKSSGGNGGGAHEGGSSMAVRLTLTNRGSGPVALTVEDPTYGNPGRKITLAAGATETLDFDTGSAFGWHDLLVRLDGIPHYIQRFAGRIETGKPSV
;
A
#
# COMPACT_ATOMS: atom_id res chain seq x y z
N GLY A 1 2.99 -7.69 -5.80
CA GLY A 1 2.90 -9.11 -6.21
C GLY A 1 4.21 -9.81 -5.89
N THR A 2 4.43 -11.01 -6.42
CA THR A 2 5.67 -11.77 -6.21
C THR A 2 6.84 -11.26 -7.04
N ILE A 3 6.57 -10.50 -8.12
CA ILE A 3 7.56 -9.82 -9.00
C ILE A 3 8.69 -10.75 -9.47
N ARG A 4 8.32 -11.99 -9.79
CA ARG A 4 9.23 -13.07 -10.22
C ARG A 4 8.73 -13.68 -11.51
N ARG A 5 9.67 -14.25 -12.27
CA ARG A 5 9.36 -15.02 -13.49
C ARG A 5 8.62 -16.30 -13.17
N GLU A 6 9.06 -17.02 -12.15
CA GLU A 6 8.44 -18.26 -11.69
C GLU A 6 7.85 -18.02 -10.30
N GLN A 7 6.68 -18.62 -10.03
CA GLN A 7 6.01 -18.53 -8.73
C GLN A 7 6.65 -19.51 -7.73
N ASP A 8 7.96 -19.36 -7.55
CA ASP A 8 8.83 -20.14 -6.68
C ASP A 8 9.65 -19.16 -5.83
N PRO A 9 9.70 -19.33 -4.49
CA PRO A 9 10.54 -18.50 -3.61
C PRO A 9 12.03 -18.47 -4.00
N GLU A 10 12.55 -19.48 -4.69
CA GLU A 10 13.94 -19.53 -5.16
C GLU A 10 14.18 -18.71 -6.44
N SER A 11 13.14 -18.44 -7.24
CA SER A 11 13.23 -17.61 -8.46
C SER A 11 13.54 -16.16 -8.12
N LEU A 12 14.49 -15.50 -8.80
CA LEU A 12 14.91 -14.12 -8.48
C LEU A 12 13.74 -13.12 -8.58
N ALA A 13 13.51 -12.31 -7.55
CA ALA A 13 12.56 -11.20 -7.58
C ALA A 13 13.18 -9.94 -8.18
N CYS A 14 12.43 -9.27 -9.04
CA CYS A 14 12.76 -7.99 -9.65
C CYS A 14 12.43 -6.83 -8.69
N VAL A 15 13.13 -6.73 -7.56
CA VAL A 15 12.99 -5.64 -6.56
C VAL A 15 13.90 -4.44 -6.82
N ARG A 16 14.77 -4.50 -7.83
CA ARG A 16 15.72 -3.44 -8.20
C ARG A 16 15.35 -2.90 -9.57
N SER A 17 15.57 -1.60 -9.79
CA SER A 17 15.28 -0.95 -11.08
C SER A 17 15.99 -1.61 -12.25
N SER A 18 17.25 -2.01 -12.08
CA SER A 18 18.05 -2.76 -13.08
C SER A 18 17.57 -4.20 -13.29
N GLY A 19 16.72 -4.73 -12.41
CA GLY A 19 16.10 -6.04 -12.55
C GLY A 19 14.93 -6.09 -13.54
N ALA A 20 14.38 -4.93 -13.94
CA ALA A 20 13.37 -4.79 -14.97
C ALA A 20 13.44 -3.38 -15.59
N ASP A 21 14.19 -3.25 -16.68
CA ASP A 21 14.36 -2.01 -17.43
C ASP A 21 14.42 -2.28 -18.94
N TYR A 22 14.77 -1.28 -19.75
CA TYR A 22 14.92 -1.43 -21.20
C TYR A 22 16.04 -2.39 -21.61
N GLY A 23 17.04 -2.65 -20.77
CA GLY A 23 18.12 -3.62 -20.99
C GLY A 23 17.80 -5.03 -20.47
N SER A 24 16.84 -5.13 -19.55
CA SER A 24 16.46 -6.34 -18.81
C SER A 24 14.95 -6.55 -18.80
N GLU A 25 14.32 -6.53 -19.99
CA GLU A 25 12.87 -6.67 -20.11
C GLU A 25 12.35 -8.01 -19.55
N VAL A 26 11.15 -7.97 -18.95
CA VAL A 26 10.46 -9.12 -18.37
C VAL A 26 9.36 -9.65 -19.29
N SER A 27 8.82 -10.84 -18.98
CA SER A 27 7.90 -11.56 -19.90
C SER A 27 6.83 -12.41 -19.22
N TRP A 28 6.65 -12.29 -17.90
CA TRP A 28 5.51 -12.97 -17.26
C TRP A 28 4.19 -12.31 -17.68
N THR A 29 3.11 -13.09 -17.70
CA THR A 29 1.80 -12.61 -18.16
C THR A 29 1.25 -11.51 -17.26
N THR A 30 0.91 -10.39 -17.86
CA THR A 30 0.36 -9.20 -17.21
C THR A 30 -1.17 -9.20 -17.19
N PHE A 31 -1.78 -8.40 -16.32
CA PHE A 31 -3.24 -8.30 -16.26
C PHE A 31 -3.90 -7.79 -17.55
N PRO A 32 -3.36 -6.78 -18.27
CA PRO A 32 -3.92 -6.35 -19.55
C PRO A 32 -3.92 -7.42 -20.64
N GLU A 33 -2.94 -8.34 -20.67
CA GLU A 33 -3.00 -9.50 -21.57
C GLU A 33 -4.19 -10.41 -21.27
N ARG A 34 -4.53 -10.60 -19.99
CA ARG A 34 -5.72 -11.36 -19.60
C ARG A 34 -7.00 -10.67 -20.05
N LEU A 35 -7.06 -9.34 -19.97
CA LEU A 35 -8.18 -8.56 -20.50
C LEU A 35 -8.29 -8.73 -22.01
N GLU A 36 -7.17 -8.66 -22.73
CA GLU A 36 -7.12 -8.86 -24.19
C GLU A 36 -7.67 -10.23 -24.58
N ASP A 37 -7.19 -11.29 -23.92
CA ASP A 37 -7.57 -12.67 -24.23
C ASP A 37 -9.04 -12.97 -23.89
N LEU A 38 -9.63 -12.21 -22.98
CA LEU A 38 -11.05 -12.29 -22.62
C LEU A 38 -11.94 -11.39 -23.48
N GLY A 39 -11.38 -10.57 -24.36
CA GLY A 39 -12.11 -9.59 -25.16
C GLY A 39 -12.67 -8.42 -24.34
N VAL A 40 -12.10 -8.16 -23.16
CA VAL A 40 -12.48 -7.03 -22.31
C VAL A 40 -11.74 -5.78 -22.82
N PRO A 41 -12.45 -4.72 -23.24
CA PRO A 41 -11.78 -3.53 -23.77
C PRO A 41 -10.99 -2.82 -22.68
N TRP A 42 -9.73 -2.50 -22.97
CA TRP A 42 -8.81 -1.81 -22.06
C TRP A 42 -7.87 -0.87 -22.82
N LYS A 43 -7.38 0.19 -22.16
CA LYS A 43 -6.32 1.08 -22.66
C LYS A 43 -5.53 1.69 -21.49
N VAL A 44 -4.27 2.01 -21.75
CA VAL A 44 -3.42 2.88 -20.91
C VAL A 44 -3.24 4.19 -21.65
N TYR A 45 -3.74 5.28 -21.08
CA TYR A 45 -3.65 6.63 -21.60
C TYR A 45 -2.44 7.34 -21.00
N GLN A 46 -1.61 7.90 -21.87
CA GLN A 46 -0.43 8.69 -21.51
C GLN A 46 -0.17 9.71 -22.62
N ASN A 47 0.71 10.68 -22.41
CA ASN A 47 1.01 11.65 -23.46
C ASN A 47 2.13 11.16 -24.41
N GLU A 48 3.19 10.55 -23.89
CA GLU A 48 4.27 9.91 -24.66
C GLU A 48 4.94 8.80 -23.84
N ILE A 49 5.70 7.89 -24.48
CA ILE A 49 6.57 6.89 -23.81
C ILE A 49 7.86 7.51 -23.27
N SER A 50 8.52 6.81 -22.33
CA SER A 50 9.78 7.26 -21.72
C SER A 50 11.06 6.98 -22.51
N LEU A 51 11.02 6.09 -23.51
CA LEU A 51 12.17 5.95 -24.39
C LEU A 51 12.46 7.26 -25.13
N PRO A 52 13.72 7.56 -25.51
CA PRO A 52 14.03 8.75 -26.26
C PRO A 52 13.22 8.82 -27.56
N THR A 53 12.35 9.84 -27.64
CA THR A 53 11.47 10.12 -28.78
C THR A 53 11.75 11.47 -29.44
N GLY A 54 12.74 12.22 -28.94
CA GLY A 54 13.13 13.53 -29.47
C GLY A 54 12.58 14.73 -28.72
N LEU A 55 11.92 14.50 -27.59
CA LEU A 55 11.65 15.54 -26.60
C LEU A 55 12.98 16.00 -25.98
N SER A 56 13.08 17.30 -25.72
CA SER A 56 14.08 17.87 -24.81
C SER A 56 13.77 17.48 -23.36
N GLU A 57 14.71 17.67 -22.44
CA GLU A 57 14.52 17.38 -21.01
C GLU A 57 13.28 18.11 -20.44
N ALA A 58 13.11 19.38 -20.77
CA ALA A 58 11.94 20.15 -20.32
C ALA A 58 10.63 19.63 -20.94
N GLU A 59 10.64 19.23 -22.20
CA GLU A 59 9.48 18.60 -22.85
C GLU A 59 9.18 17.24 -22.23
N ASP A 60 10.19 16.44 -21.89
CA ASP A 60 10.02 15.13 -21.29
C ASP A 60 9.27 15.20 -19.95
N SER A 61 9.66 16.12 -19.05
CA SER A 61 8.97 16.36 -17.78
C SER A 61 7.49 16.76 -17.93
N TRP A 62 7.14 17.46 -19.01
CA TRP A 62 5.78 17.93 -19.27
C TRP A 62 4.93 16.94 -20.07
N LEU A 63 5.55 16.12 -20.93
CA LEU A 63 4.87 15.45 -22.04
C LEU A 63 5.15 13.94 -22.12
N SER A 64 6.14 13.41 -21.40
CA SER A 64 6.40 11.97 -21.29
C SER A 64 5.52 11.33 -20.21
N ASN A 65 5.71 10.05 -19.93
CA ASN A 65 5.01 9.33 -18.86
C ASN A 65 5.90 9.07 -17.62
N PHE A 66 7.10 9.66 -17.59
CA PHE A 66 8.01 9.61 -16.44
C PHE A 66 8.32 8.18 -15.92
N THR A 67 8.34 7.20 -16.81
CA THR A 67 8.51 5.76 -16.55
C THR A 67 7.42 5.11 -15.70
N ASP A 68 6.31 5.82 -15.43
CA ASP A 68 5.20 5.35 -14.61
C ASP A 68 4.30 4.33 -15.33
N ASN A 69 4.55 4.07 -16.62
CA ASN A 69 3.95 2.95 -17.35
C ASN A 69 4.93 1.75 -17.42
N PRO A 70 4.88 0.81 -16.47
CA PRO A 70 5.83 -0.30 -16.42
C PRO A 70 5.65 -1.30 -17.58
N LEU A 71 4.58 -1.22 -18.37
CA LEU A 71 4.39 -2.06 -19.56
C LEU A 71 5.48 -1.83 -20.61
N GLU A 72 6.21 -0.72 -20.53
CA GLU A 72 7.38 -0.46 -21.37
C GLU A 72 8.52 -1.48 -21.16
N TRP A 73 8.62 -2.10 -19.98
CA TRP A 73 9.66 -3.08 -19.66
C TRP A 73 9.22 -4.53 -19.87
N PHE A 74 8.08 -4.74 -20.51
CA PHE A 74 7.57 -6.07 -20.84
C PHE A 74 7.73 -6.37 -22.33
N THR A 75 8.50 -7.40 -22.64
CA THR A 75 8.88 -7.80 -24.01
C THR A 75 7.69 -7.94 -24.96
N GLN A 76 6.55 -8.41 -24.47
CA GLN A 76 5.33 -8.62 -25.25
C GLN A 76 4.66 -7.33 -25.74
N TYR A 77 4.92 -6.18 -25.10
CA TYR A 77 4.37 -4.88 -25.52
C TYR A 77 5.24 -4.16 -26.53
N ARG A 78 6.53 -4.52 -26.63
CA ARG A 78 7.42 -4.10 -27.72
C ARG A 78 7.46 -2.58 -27.89
N VAL A 79 7.68 -1.84 -26.79
CA VAL A 79 7.63 -0.37 -26.74
C VAL A 79 8.45 0.33 -27.84
N ARG A 80 9.56 -0.28 -28.27
CA ARG A 80 10.44 0.25 -29.34
C ARG A 80 9.76 0.37 -30.72
N PHE A 81 8.60 -0.25 -30.94
CA PHE A 81 7.80 -0.01 -32.14
C PHE A 81 7.05 1.32 -32.15
N ALA A 82 7.04 2.07 -31.04
CA ALA A 82 6.36 3.35 -30.95
C ALA A 82 6.79 4.28 -32.11
N PRO A 83 5.84 4.89 -32.85
CA PRO A 83 6.14 5.69 -34.04
C PRO A 83 7.18 6.79 -33.78
N ALA A 84 7.05 7.43 -32.61
CA ALA A 84 7.93 8.49 -32.13
C ALA A 84 9.39 8.04 -31.93
N ARG A 85 9.59 6.88 -31.27
CA ARG A 85 10.91 6.26 -31.08
C ARG A 85 11.56 5.97 -32.43
N ARG A 86 10.79 5.43 -33.37
CA ARG A 86 11.30 5.09 -34.70
C ARG A 86 11.66 6.35 -35.51
N ALA A 87 10.82 7.38 -35.47
CA ALA A 87 11.16 8.67 -36.09
C ALA A 87 12.44 9.26 -35.50
N TRP A 88 12.62 9.17 -34.18
CA TRP A 88 13.84 9.59 -33.49
C TRP A 88 15.07 8.80 -33.94
N LEU A 89 14.98 7.46 -34.03
CA LEU A 89 16.08 6.61 -34.51
C LEU A 89 16.52 7.01 -35.93
N ALA A 90 15.57 7.21 -36.84
CA ALA A 90 15.86 7.63 -38.21
C ALA A 90 16.56 8.99 -38.26
N LYS A 91 16.07 9.96 -37.47
CA LYS A 91 16.66 11.30 -37.37
C LYS A 91 18.08 11.24 -36.80
N LYS A 92 18.28 10.53 -35.68
CA LYS A 92 19.58 10.43 -35.02
C LYS A 92 20.63 9.71 -35.86
N ARG A 93 20.23 8.67 -36.58
CA ARG A 93 21.10 8.00 -37.54
C ARG A 93 21.62 8.98 -38.59
N LYS A 94 20.71 9.75 -39.22
CA LYS A 94 21.08 10.74 -40.25
C LYS A 94 21.99 11.85 -39.69
N GLU A 95 21.74 12.31 -38.47
CA GLU A 95 22.61 13.29 -37.78
C GLU A 95 24.03 12.72 -37.58
N LEU A 96 24.13 11.50 -37.04
CA LEU A 96 25.42 10.85 -36.81
C LEU A 96 26.16 10.48 -38.10
N GLU A 97 25.47 10.12 -39.17
CA GLU A 97 26.08 9.94 -40.50
C GLU A 97 26.68 11.26 -41.02
N GLY A 98 26.00 12.39 -40.78
CA GLY A 98 26.51 13.73 -41.08
C GLY A 98 27.76 14.08 -40.27
N ASP A 99 27.69 13.90 -38.95
CA ASP A 99 28.83 14.14 -38.04
C ASP A 99 30.03 13.24 -38.38
N GLN A 100 29.77 11.98 -38.73
CA GLN A 100 30.79 11.04 -39.20
C GLN A 100 31.51 11.59 -40.44
N THR A 101 30.76 12.09 -41.43
CA THR A 101 31.31 12.67 -42.65
C THR A 101 32.21 13.87 -42.33
N LEU A 102 31.75 14.77 -41.46
CA LEU A 102 32.52 15.94 -41.03
C LEU A 102 33.82 15.57 -40.29
N LEU A 103 33.78 14.54 -39.45
CA LEU A 103 34.97 14.07 -38.73
C LEU A 103 35.99 13.41 -39.67
N VAL A 104 35.52 12.63 -40.65
CA VAL A 104 36.39 12.04 -41.68
C VAL A 104 37.09 13.14 -42.47
N ASP A 105 36.36 14.17 -42.91
CA ASP A 105 36.92 15.31 -43.65
C ASP A 105 37.94 16.08 -42.80
N ARG A 106 37.65 16.31 -41.52
CA ARG A 106 38.56 16.97 -40.57
C ARG A 106 39.86 16.17 -40.38
N ILE A 107 39.76 14.85 -40.22
CA ILE A 107 40.94 13.97 -40.07
C ILE A 107 41.80 14.01 -41.32
N GLN A 108 41.18 14.00 -42.51
CA GLN A 108 41.90 14.10 -43.77
C GLN A 108 42.59 15.47 -43.95
N ALA A 109 41.93 16.56 -43.56
CA ALA A 109 42.48 17.91 -43.65
C ALA A 109 43.65 18.18 -42.69
N ALA A 110 43.74 17.44 -41.57
CA ALA A 110 44.82 17.57 -40.60
C ALA A 110 46.13 16.86 -41.02
N ALA A 111 46.09 15.98 -42.03
CA ALA A 111 47.25 15.20 -42.46
C ALA A 111 48.44 16.09 -42.91
N PRO A 112 49.69 15.82 -42.48
CA PRO A 112 50.15 14.59 -41.80
C PRO A 112 50.09 14.61 -40.26
N ALA A 113 49.59 15.68 -39.63
CA ALA A 113 49.40 15.72 -38.19
C ALA A 113 48.11 14.97 -37.80
N ALA A 114 48.19 14.02 -36.86
CA ALA A 114 47.00 13.37 -36.35
C ALA A 114 46.17 14.38 -35.52
N ASP A 115 44.84 14.32 -35.62
CA ASP A 115 43.90 14.93 -34.67
C ASP A 115 43.30 13.80 -33.79
N PRO A 116 43.93 13.47 -32.65
CA PRO A 116 43.51 12.34 -31.83
C PRO A 116 42.10 12.51 -31.26
N GLN A 117 41.64 13.76 -31.11
CA GLN A 117 40.29 14.05 -30.61
C GLN A 117 39.25 13.71 -31.68
N ALA A 118 39.49 14.09 -32.94
CA ALA A 118 38.60 13.76 -34.04
C ALA A 118 38.54 12.24 -34.29
N VAL A 119 39.66 11.53 -34.17
CA VAL A 119 39.70 10.06 -34.29
C VAL A 119 38.86 9.39 -33.20
N ARG A 120 39.02 9.78 -31.93
CA ARG A 120 38.20 9.23 -30.82
C ARG A 120 36.71 9.52 -31.01
N ALA A 121 36.37 10.75 -31.40
CA ALA A 121 34.99 11.12 -31.69
C ALA A 121 34.40 10.28 -32.83
N LEU A 122 35.19 10.00 -33.88
CA LEU A 122 34.77 9.15 -34.99
C LEU A 122 34.49 7.71 -34.54
N GLU A 123 35.35 7.14 -33.69
CA GLU A 123 35.16 5.81 -33.10
C GLU A 123 33.88 5.74 -32.24
N GLU A 124 33.60 6.77 -31.44
CA GLU A 124 32.37 6.87 -30.66
C GLU A 124 31.12 6.94 -31.56
N ILE A 125 31.16 7.77 -32.61
CA ILE A 125 30.05 7.90 -33.56
C ILE A 125 29.81 6.60 -34.32
N GLN A 126 30.87 5.94 -34.78
CA GLN A 126 30.77 4.63 -35.44
C GLN A 126 30.15 3.58 -34.51
N THR A 127 30.52 3.58 -33.24
CA THR A 127 29.94 2.69 -32.23
C THR A 127 28.45 2.97 -32.03
N ARG A 128 28.05 4.24 -31.93
CA ARG A 128 26.64 4.64 -31.80
C ARG A 128 25.83 4.31 -33.05
N LEU A 129 26.35 4.58 -34.25
CA LEU A 129 25.70 4.22 -35.52
C LEU A 129 25.45 2.71 -35.61
N LYS A 130 26.46 1.90 -35.26
CA LYS A 130 26.30 0.43 -35.22
C LYS A 130 25.19 -0.02 -34.28
N ALA A 131 25.08 0.61 -33.10
CA ALA A 131 24.00 0.31 -32.14
C ALA A 131 22.63 0.73 -32.69
N LEU A 132 22.52 1.92 -33.28
CA LEU A 132 21.28 2.40 -33.91
C LEU A 132 20.86 1.52 -35.09
N ASP A 133 21.80 1.06 -35.92
CA ASP A 133 21.52 0.16 -37.03
C ASP A 133 21.02 -1.21 -36.55
N ALA A 134 21.61 -1.74 -35.48
CA ALA A 134 21.15 -2.97 -34.85
C ALA A 134 19.72 -2.83 -34.30
N GLU A 135 19.42 -1.71 -33.62
CA GLU A 135 18.07 -1.41 -33.15
C GLU A 135 17.09 -1.24 -34.32
N TRP A 136 17.43 -0.43 -35.32
CA TRP A 136 16.59 -0.19 -36.51
C TRP A 136 16.26 -1.49 -37.25
N ALA A 137 17.25 -2.38 -37.41
CA ALA A 137 17.05 -3.69 -38.02
C ALA A 137 16.08 -4.56 -37.19
N GLN A 138 15.97 -4.36 -35.89
CA GLN A 138 15.05 -5.09 -35.00
C GLN A 138 13.63 -4.52 -34.97
N TRP A 139 13.48 -3.20 -35.15
CA TRP A 139 12.21 -2.49 -34.95
C TRP A 139 11.70 -1.75 -36.20
N SER A 140 11.93 -2.35 -37.37
CA SER A 140 11.53 -1.80 -38.68
C SER A 140 10.02 -1.86 -38.96
N GLU A 141 9.53 -1.08 -39.93
CA GLU A 141 8.11 -1.11 -40.37
C GLU A 141 7.70 -2.48 -40.89
N GLU A 142 8.60 -3.16 -41.59
CA GLU A 142 8.40 -4.51 -42.10
C GLU A 142 8.17 -5.48 -40.94
N LYS A 143 8.99 -5.40 -39.89
CA LYS A 143 8.83 -6.23 -38.68
C LYS A 143 7.55 -5.91 -37.93
N TRP A 144 7.18 -4.63 -37.84
CA TRP A 144 5.89 -4.23 -37.26
C TRP A 144 4.71 -4.82 -38.06
N SER A 145 4.73 -4.66 -39.38
CA SER A 145 3.67 -5.13 -40.27
C SER A 145 3.47 -6.65 -40.19
N ALA A 146 4.57 -7.39 -40.01
CA ALA A 146 4.59 -8.84 -39.85
C ALA A 146 4.11 -9.35 -38.48
N LEU A 147 3.90 -8.48 -37.48
CA LEU A 147 3.40 -8.90 -36.17
C LEU A 147 1.97 -9.44 -36.24
N PRO A 148 1.61 -10.43 -35.42
CA PRO A 148 0.22 -10.82 -35.20
C PRO A 148 -0.64 -9.62 -34.75
N GLU A 149 -1.93 -9.58 -35.12
CA GLU A 149 -2.81 -8.48 -34.73
C GLU A 149 -2.99 -8.37 -33.20
N ARG A 150 -2.90 -9.49 -32.47
CA ARG A 150 -2.90 -9.47 -31.01
C ARG A 150 -1.73 -8.65 -30.45
N ASP A 151 -0.51 -8.89 -30.94
CA ASP A 151 0.70 -8.18 -30.51
C ASP A 151 0.58 -6.68 -30.82
N LYS A 152 0.10 -6.35 -32.03
CA LYS A 152 -0.15 -4.95 -32.39
C LYS A 152 -1.24 -4.31 -31.52
N ALA A 153 -2.28 -5.06 -31.16
CA ALA A 153 -3.33 -4.58 -30.27
C ALA A 153 -2.83 -4.31 -28.86
N LEU A 154 -2.03 -5.22 -28.27
CA LEU A 154 -1.38 -5.01 -26.98
C LEU A 154 -0.53 -3.73 -26.99
N HIS A 155 0.34 -3.57 -28.00
CA HIS A 155 1.17 -2.37 -28.15
C HIS A 155 0.34 -1.09 -28.23
N ARG A 156 -0.65 -1.04 -29.14
CA ARG A 156 -1.49 0.16 -29.34
C ARG A 156 -2.27 0.53 -28.07
N LYS A 157 -2.79 -0.46 -27.34
CA LYS A 157 -3.56 -0.24 -26.11
C LYS A 157 -2.68 0.14 -24.92
N ALA A 158 -1.47 -0.41 -24.81
CA ALA A 158 -0.52 -0.07 -23.75
C ALA A 158 0.10 1.32 -23.91
N PHE A 159 0.17 1.83 -25.15
CA PHE A 159 0.78 3.14 -25.46
C PHE A 159 -0.21 4.04 -26.20
N THR A 160 -1.46 4.11 -25.73
CA THR A 160 -2.45 5.04 -26.29
C THR A 160 -2.04 6.46 -25.92
N ASN A 161 -1.71 7.25 -26.95
CA ASN A 161 -1.24 8.63 -26.80
C ASN A 161 -2.23 9.65 -27.35
N ASN A 162 -1.86 10.92 -27.23
CA ASN A 162 -2.69 12.06 -27.63
C ASN A 162 -2.46 12.51 -29.08
N ALA A 163 -2.03 11.63 -29.98
CA ALA A 163 -1.69 11.98 -31.36
C ALA A 163 -2.86 12.53 -32.22
N GLY A 164 -4.10 12.48 -31.72
CA GLY A 164 -5.23 13.20 -32.31
C GLY A 164 -5.14 14.72 -32.16
N ASP A 165 -4.35 15.21 -31.20
CA ASP A 165 -3.96 16.61 -31.05
C ASP A 165 -2.61 16.85 -31.77
N PRO A 166 -2.52 17.73 -32.77
CA PRO A 166 -1.27 17.98 -33.49
C PRO A 166 -0.16 18.59 -32.62
N ASP A 167 -0.51 19.19 -31.48
CA ASP A 167 0.42 19.90 -30.59
C ASP A 167 0.77 19.08 -29.32
N PHE A 168 0.36 17.80 -29.23
CA PHE A 168 0.57 16.96 -28.02
C PHE A 168 2.04 16.76 -27.61
N ARG A 169 2.99 17.03 -28.52
CA ARG A 169 4.44 16.91 -28.30
C ARG A 169 5.15 18.26 -28.16
N SER A 170 4.40 19.35 -28.01
CA SER A 170 4.98 20.69 -28.04
C SER A 170 4.61 21.47 -26.80
N LEU A 171 5.55 22.30 -26.36
CA LEU A 171 5.32 23.31 -25.34
C LEU A 171 5.07 24.67 -25.99
N GLU A 172 4.39 25.53 -25.26
CA GLU A 172 4.31 26.95 -25.55
C GLU A 172 4.68 27.78 -24.32
N THR A 173 5.12 29.01 -24.57
CA THR A 173 5.43 29.96 -23.50
C THR A 173 4.19 30.76 -23.15
N MET A 174 3.62 30.50 -21.98
CA MET A 174 2.55 31.29 -21.41
C MET A 174 3.13 32.47 -20.62
N ALA A 175 2.59 33.68 -20.84
CA ALA A 175 2.90 34.86 -20.04
C ALA A 175 1.70 35.22 -19.14
N TYR A 176 1.97 35.62 -17.90
CA TYR A 176 0.93 36.07 -16.96
C TYR A 176 1.42 37.24 -16.10
N GLN A 177 0.47 38.03 -15.60
CA GLN A 177 0.73 39.16 -14.73
C GLN A 177 0.76 38.68 -13.27
N ASP A 178 1.86 38.96 -12.56
CA ASP A 178 2.01 38.75 -11.11
C ASP A 178 2.30 40.11 -10.44
N GLY A 179 1.25 40.75 -9.93
CA GLY A 179 1.33 42.13 -9.46
C GLY A 179 1.72 43.07 -10.61
N GLU A 180 2.87 43.73 -10.49
CA GLU A 180 3.42 44.60 -11.54
C GLU A 180 4.35 43.86 -12.53
N ALA A 181 4.76 42.62 -12.21
CA ALA A 181 5.69 41.86 -13.04
C ALA A 181 4.97 40.99 -14.08
N VAL A 182 5.51 40.92 -15.29
CA VAL A 182 5.14 39.90 -16.29
C VAL A 182 6.04 38.69 -16.11
N ARG A 183 5.46 37.54 -15.80
CA ARG A 183 6.17 36.26 -15.70
C ARG A 183 5.90 35.40 -16.92
N ARG A 184 6.80 34.45 -17.18
CA ARG A 184 6.71 33.48 -18.29
C ARG A 184 6.99 32.08 -17.78
N MET A 185 6.29 31.10 -18.33
CA MET A 185 6.51 29.68 -18.05
C MET A 185 6.22 28.85 -19.30
N GLN A 186 6.83 27.66 -19.39
CA GLN A 186 6.44 26.68 -20.39
C GLN A 186 5.21 25.91 -19.90
N VAL A 187 4.32 25.57 -20.82
CA VAL A 187 3.16 24.71 -20.59
C VAL A 187 2.96 23.82 -21.82
N PRO A 188 2.29 22.65 -21.68
CA PRO A 188 1.83 21.89 -22.83
C PRO A 188 0.96 22.76 -23.74
N LYS A 189 1.27 22.74 -25.04
CA LYS A 189 0.48 23.45 -26.05
C LYS A 189 -0.78 22.66 -26.43
N GLY A 190 -0.69 21.34 -26.48
CA GLY A 190 -1.80 20.43 -26.72
C GLY A 190 -2.48 19.94 -25.42
N ASP A 191 -3.61 19.25 -25.57
CA ASP A 191 -4.34 18.61 -24.47
C ASP A 191 -3.66 17.28 -24.07
N VAL A 192 -2.99 17.27 -22.91
CA VAL A 192 -2.34 16.06 -22.34
C VAL A 192 -3.32 14.95 -21.95
N LEU A 193 -4.63 15.19 -22.05
CA LEU A 193 -5.70 14.21 -21.84
C LEU A 193 -6.58 14.02 -23.10
N HIS A 194 -6.14 14.48 -24.27
CA HIS A 194 -6.93 14.52 -25.50
C HIS A 194 -7.66 13.21 -25.80
N GLN A 195 -6.93 12.09 -25.86
CA GLN A 195 -7.51 10.82 -26.28
C GLN A 195 -8.47 10.24 -25.23
N PHE A 196 -8.16 10.43 -23.94
CA PHE A 196 -9.06 10.04 -22.84
C PHE A 196 -10.35 10.87 -22.86
N ARG A 197 -10.23 12.18 -23.08
CA ARG A 197 -11.36 13.09 -23.23
C ARG A 197 -12.25 12.70 -24.39
N GLU A 198 -11.66 12.41 -25.53
CA GLU A 198 -12.41 12.02 -26.72
C GLU A 198 -13.16 10.71 -26.51
N ASP A 199 -12.51 9.71 -25.91
CA ASP A 199 -13.13 8.42 -25.61
C ASP A 199 -14.28 8.55 -24.58
N ALA A 200 -14.13 9.39 -23.54
CA ALA A 200 -15.21 9.66 -22.59
C ALA A 200 -16.38 10.43 -23.23
N ARG A 201 -16.07 11.44 -24.06
CA ARG A 201 -17.06 12.28 -24.74
C ARG A 201 -17.89 11.49 -25.75
N THR A 202 -17.25 10.60 -26.50
CA THR A 202 -17.89 9.81 -27.57
C THR A 202 -18.46 8.47 -27.10
N GLY A 203 -18.29 8.13 -25.82
CA GLY A 203 -18.77 6.87 -25.25
C GLY A 203 -17.90 5.65 -25.62
N ASN A 204 -16.68 5.88 -26.11
CA ASN A 204 -15.68 4.87 -26.48
C ASN A 204 -14.72 4.50 -25.34
N LEU A 205 -14.94 5.03 -24.12
CA LEU A 205 -14.13 4.69 -22.96
C LEU A 205 -14.17 3.17 -22.69
N PRO A 206 -13.01 2.49 -22.59
CA PRO A 206 -12.94 1.06 -22.39
C PRO A 206 -13.41 0.65 -20.99
N ALA A 207 -13.62 -0.65 -20.79
CA ALA A 207 -14.07 -1.18 -19.50
C ALA A 207 -13.02 -1.00 -18.40
N VAL A 208 -11.72 -0.99 -18.76
CA VAL A 208 -10.61 -0.68 -17.87
C VAL A 208 -9.73 0.38 -18.52
N SER A 209 -9.54 1.51 -17.83
CA SER A 209 -8.73 2.63 -18.29
C SER A 209 -7.68 2.96 -17.23
N TRP A 210 -6.40 2.95 -17.61
CA TRP A 210 -5.31 3.46 -16.77
C TRP A 210 -4.88 4.83 -17.30
N LEU A 211 -4.64 5.78 -16.40
CA LEU A 211 -4.14 7.12 -16.72
C LEU A 211 -2.74 7.23 -16.14
N VAL A 212 -1.78 7.60 -16.97
CA VAL A 212 -0.39 7.82 -16.57
C VAL A 212 -0.03 9.27 -16.86
N ALA A 213 0.31 10.01 -15.80
CA ALA A 213 0.60 11.42 -15.87
C ALA A 213 2.08 11.67 -16.22
N PRO A 214 2.41 12.77 -16.92
CA PRO A 214 3.78 13.26 -16.97
C PRO A 214 4.28 13.71 -15.59
N GLN A 215 5.61 13.81 -15.42
CA GLN A 215 6.27 14.16 -14.16
C GLN A 215 5.68 15.40 -13.47
N LEU A 216 5.48 16.48 -14.23
CA LEU A 216 4.98 17.74 -13.68
C LEU A 216 3.50 17.68 -13.26
N PHE A 217 2.80 16.60 -13.61
CA PHE A 217 1.42 16.31 -13.28
C PHE A 217 1.25 15.08 -12.36
N SER A 218 2.33 14.46 -11.88
CA SER A 218 2.25 13.21 -11.10
C SER A 218 2.24 13.40 -9.58
N ASP A 219 2.31 14.65 -9.10
CA ASP A 219 2.54 15.00 -7.69
C ASP A 219 3.89 14.47 -7.13
N HIS A 220 4.83 14.07 -8.00
CA HIS A 220 6.19 13.70 -7.59
C HIS A 220 6.81 14.85 -6.76
N PRO A 221 7.54 14.60 -5.66
CA PRO A 221 7.93 15.70 -4.75
C PRO A 221 8.93 16.73 -5.29
N ASP A 222 9.67 16.39 -6.33
CA ASP A 222 10.44 17.37 -7.12
C ASP A 222 9.56 18.24 -8.05
N SER A 223 8.26 17.94 -8.15
CA SER A 223 7.30 18.51 -9.10
C SER A 223 5.82 18.53 -8.64
N PRO A 224 5.47 18.85 -7.38
CA PRO A 224 4.14 18.63 -6.80
C PRO A 224 3.10 19.71 -7.18
N TRP A 225 3.30 20.39 -8.32
CA TRP A 225 2.64 21.65 -8.61
C TRP A 225 1.30 21.47 -9.32
N TYR A 226 1.20 20.49 -10.23
CA TYR A 226 0.07 20.41 -11.17
C TYR A 226 -0.70 19.08 -11.14
N GLY A 227 -0.38 18.12 -10.28
CA GLY A 227 -1.12 16.86 -10.23
C GLY A 227 -2.57 17.02 -9.76
N SER A 228 -2.83 17.95 -8.84
CA SER A 228 -4.20 18.34 -8.47
C SER A 228 -5.04 18.87 -9.66
N TRP A 229 -4.41 19.56 -10.62
CA TRP A 229 -5.08 19.99 -11.85
C TRP A 229 -5.39 18.80 -12.76
N TYR A 230 -4.41 17.91 -12.98
CA TYR A 230 -4.58 16.71 -13.80
C TYR A 230 -5.71 15.81 -13.27
N LEU A 231 -5.76 15.62 -11.94
CA LEU A 231 -6.84 14.89 -11.26
C LEU A 231 -8.19 15.56 -11.44
N ALA A 232 -8.27 16.89 -11.24
CA ALA A 232 -9.51 17.63 -11.41
C ALA A 232 -10.03 17.53 -12.85
N GLU A 233 -9.14 17.64 -13.84
CA GLU A 233 -9.49 17.53 -15.24
C GLU A 233 -9.95 16.12 -15.63
N ALA A 234 -9.29 15.07 -15.11
CA ALA A 234 -9.71 13.68 -15.33
C ALA A 234 -11.13 13.41 -14.78
N ILE A 235 -11.45 13.94 -13.59
CA ILE A 235 -12.80 13.83 -13.01
C ILE A 235 -13.81 14.67 -13.79
N ASP A 236 -13.46 15.88 -14.23
CA ASP A 236 -14.33 16.73 -15.05
C ASP A 236 -14.67 16.07 -16.39
N ILE A 237 -13.68 15.46 -17.06
CA ILE A 237 -13.89 14.66 -18.28
C ILE A 237 -14.94 13.57 -18.06
N LEU A 238 -14.81 12.80 -16.97
CA LEU A 238 -15.72 11.70 -16.67
C LEU A 238 -17.12 12.19 -16.30
N THR A 239 -17.23 13.28 -15.55
CA THR A 239 -18.50 13.80 -15.01
C THR A 239 -19.29 14.64 -16.01
N LYS A 240 -18.63 15.22 -17.01
CA LYS A 240 -19.27 15.93 -18.14
C LYS A 240 -20.22 15.06 -18.96
N ASN A 241 -20.02 13.74 -18.97
CA ASN A 241 -20.91 12.78 -19.60
C ASN A 241 -21.63 11.93 -18.53
N PRO A 242 -22.88 12.28 -18.13
CA PRO A 242 -23.61 11.55 -17.09
C PRO A 242 -23.79 10.06 -17.38
N GLU A 243 -23.88 9.67 -18.67
CA GLU A 243 -24.02 8.28 -19.09
C GLU A 243 -22.73 7.47 -18.88
N VAL A 244 -21.58 8.14 -18.88
CA VAL A 244 -20.29 7.56 -18.47
C VAL A 244 -20.18 7.56 -16.96
N TRP A 245 -20.33 8.71 -16.30
CA TRP A 245 -20.13 8.82 -14.85
C TRP A 245 -20.99 7.86 -14.02
N LYS A 246 -22.27 7.71 -14.37
CA LYS A 246 -23.20 6.84 -13.62
C LYS A 246 -22.76 5.38 -13.56
N LYS A 247 -21.82 4.97 -14.41
CA LYS A 247 -21.27 3.61 -14.50
C LYS A 247 -19.75 3.54 -14.25
N THR A 248 -19.13 4.59 -13.70
CA THR A 248 -17.68 4.67 -13.50
C THR A 248 -17.25 4.45 -12.04
N ILE A 249 -16.16 3.72 -11.86
CA ILE A 249 -15.39 3.66 -10.62
C ILE A 249 -14.05 4.34 -10.93
N PHE A 250 -13.82 5.52 -10.35
CA PHE A 250 -12.54 6.19 -10.44
C PHE A 250 -11.70 5.85 -9.22
N ILE A 251 -10.50 5.32 -9.43
CA ILE A 251 -9.55 4.93 -8.38
C ILE A 251 -8.30 5.79 -8.55
N LEU A 252 -7.97 6.60 -7.54
CA LEU A 252 -6.67 7.26 -7.42
C LEU A 252 -5.82 6.45 -6.44
N CYS A 253 -4.61 6.09 -6.85
CA CYS A 253 -3.63 5.39 -6.03
C CYS A 253 -2.26 5.99 -6.35
N TYR A 254 -1.52 6.38 -5.31
CA TYR A 254 -0.11 6.76 -5.48
C TYR A 254 0.73 5.50 -5.59
N ASP A 255 1.82 5.56 -6.35
CA ASP A 255 2.74 4.43 -6.56
C ASP A 255 3.65 4.22 -5.33
N GLU A 256 4.15 5.30 -4.72
CA GLU A 256 4.97 5.28 -3.51
C GLU A 256 4.75 6.48 -2.56
N ASN A 257 5.50 6.52 -1.44
CA ASN A 257 5.41 7.58 -0.41
C ASN A 257 6.60 8.57 -0.44
N ASP A 258 7.54 8.39 -1.36
CA ASP A 258 8.77 9.20 -1.55
C ASP A 258 9.60 9.43 -0.26
N GLY A 259 9.53 8.50 0.70
CA GLY A 259 10.29 8.59 1.95
C GLY A 259 9.72 9.52 3.03
N TYR A 260 8.54 10.12 2.83
CA TYR A 260 7.87 10.88 3.89
C TYR A 260 7.45 9.97 5.06
N TYR A 261 7.48 10.51 6.28
CA TYR A 261 7.12 9.78 7.48
C TYR A 261 5.66 9.32 7.48
N ASP A 262 5.43 8.02 7.61
CA ASP A 262 4.16 7.43 7.99
C ASP A 262 4.30 6.74 9.36
N HIS A 263 3.29 6.89 10.21
CA HIS A 263 3.29 6.40 11.59
C HIS A 263 2.86 4.94 11.74
N ILE A 264 2.39 4.30 10.66
CA ILE A 264 1.96 2.91 10.62
C ILE A 264 3.08 2.06 10.03
N PRO A 265 3.74 1.21 10.84
CA PRO A 265 4.67 0.22 10.33
C PRO A 265 3.96 -0.75 9.37
N PRO A 266 4.52 -1.03 8.19
CA PRO A 266 3.90 -1.94 7.24
C PRO A 266 3.75 -3.36 7.77
N PHE A 267 2.66 -4.06 7.41
CA PHE A 267 2.54 -5.49 7.65
C PHE A 267 3.48 -6.27 6.74
N VAL A 268 4.33 -7.11 7.33
CA VAL A 268 5.31 -7.92 6.59
C VAL A 268 5.13 -9.41 6.91
N PRO A 269 5.44 -10.32 5.98
CA PRO A 269 5.46 -11.75 6.24
C PRO A 269 6.60 -12.15 7.20
N PRO A 270 6.41 -13.20 8.03
CA PRO A 270 7.52 -13.82 8.74
C PRO A 270 8.42 -14.61 7.79
N VAL A 271 9.70 -14.76 8.16
CA VAL A 271 10.67 -15.52 7.37
C VAL A 271 10.52 -17.03 7.64
N PRO A 272 10.21 -17.87 6.62
CA PRO A 272 10.13 -19.31 6.77
C PRO A 272 11.40 -19.89 7.42
N GLY A 273 11.21 -20.82 8.36
CA GLY A 273 12.32 -21.47 9.06
C GLY A 273 13.04 -20.59 10.11
N ARG A 274 12.57 -19.36 10.36
CA ARG A 274 13.12 -18.43 11.36
C ARG A 274 12.08 -18.02 12.41
N PRO A 275 11.86 -18.84 13.46
CA PRO A 275 10.83 -18.59 14.48
C PRO A 275 10.98 -17.25 15.20
N GLU A 276 12.18 -16.69 15.26
CA GLU A 276 12.48 -15.38 15.82
C GLU A 276 11.83 -14.23 15.05
N THR A 277 11.39 -14.46 13.80
CA THR A 277 10.66 -13.49 12.97
C THR A 277 9.14 -13.62 13.06
N GLY A 278 8.64 -14.67 13.74
CA GLY A 278 7.23 -14.99 13.88
C GLY A 278 6.78 -16.19 13.05
N ALA A 279 5.49 -16.27 12.71
CA ALA A 279 4.91 -17.44 12.04
C ALA A 279 3.62 -17.14 11.26
N ALA A 280 3.40 -17.83 10.16
CA ALA A 280 2.18 -17.72 9.35
C ALA A 280 1.47 -19.08 9.25
N SER A 281 0.17 -19.07 8.93
CA SER A 281 -0.53 -20.29 8.53
C SER A 281 0.23 -20.95 7.36
N PRO A 282 0.56 -22.25 7.42
CA PRO A 282 1.47 -22.89 6.47
C PRO A 282 1.07 -22.73 5.00
N GLU A 283 -0.23 -22.69 4.70
CA GLU A 283 -0.77 -22.59 3.34
C GLU A 283 -0.54 -21.22 2.69
N LEU A 284 -0.16 -20.21 3.47
CA LEU A 284 0.07 -18.85 2.97
C LEU A 284 1.40 -18.72 2.22
N ASN A 285 2.34 -19.65 2.38
CA ASN A 285 3.65 -19.63 1.74
C ASN A 285 4.31 -18.23 1.73
N PRO A 286 4.65 -17.67 2.90
CA PRO A 286 5.19 -16.30 3.00
C PRO A 286 6.54 -16.11 2.28
N GLY A 287 7.23 -17.20 1.89
CA GLY A 287 8.48 -17.16 1.13
C GLY A 287 8.37 -16.42 -0.20
N LEU A 288 7.20 -16.44 -0.85
CA LEU A 288 6.98 -15.75 -2.14
C LEU A 288 7.00 -14.21 -2.02
N ASP A 289 6.78 -13.67 -0.82
CA ASP A 289 6.84 -12.23 -0.52
C ASP A 289 8.17 -11.81 0.12
N LEU A 290 9.21 -12.66 0.05
CA LEU A 290 10.52 -12.39 0.65
C LEU A 290 11.64 -12.51 -0.38
N VAL A 291 12.57 -11.56 -0.39
CA VAL A 291 13.87 -11.70 -1.04
C VAL A 291 14.84 -12.37 -0.06
N THR A 292 15.45 -13.48 -0.47
CA THR A 292 16.37 -14.22 0.38
C THR A 292 17.79 -13.65 0.32
N PRO A 293 18.64 -13.85 1.36
CA PRO A 293 20.05 -13.47 1.28
C PRO A 293 20.80 -14.12 0.11
N GLU A 294 20.41 -15.33 -0.30
CA GLU A 294 21.03 -16.01 -1.45
C GLU A 294 20.68 -15.33 -2.78
N GLN A 295 19.44 -14.85 -2.92
CA GLN A 295 19.02 -14.07 -4.07
C GLN A 295 19.81 -12.78 -4.19
N GLU A 296 19.97 -12.05 -3.08
CA GLU A 296 20.77 -10.82 -3.06
C GLU A 296 22.25 -11.09 -3.41
N ARG A 297 22.83 -12.20 -2.92
CA ARG A 297 24.18 -12.61 -3.32
C ARG A 297 24.28 -12.90 -4.81
N THR A 298 23.32 -13.63 -5.36
CA THR A 298 23.27 -13.99 -6.79
C THR A 298 23.13 -12.74 -7.66
N TYR A 299 22.30 -11.79 -7.24
CA TYR A 299 22.12 -10.51 -7.92
C TYR A 299 23.40 -9.66 -7.88
N HIS A 300 24.01 -9.51 -6.70
CA HIS A 300 25.21 -8.71 -6.50
C HIS A 300 26.43 -9.23 -7.28
N GLN A 301 26.51 -10.54 -7.57
CA GLN A 301 27.56 -11.07 -8.45
C GLN A 301 27.52 -10.46 -9.86
N LYS A 302 26.32 -10.10 -10.36
CA LYS A 302 26.14 -9.43 -11.65
C LYS A 302 26.18 -7.91 -11.53
N HIS A 303 25.83 -7.36 -10.37
CA HIS A 303 25.73 -5.93 -10.10
C HIS A 303 26.53 -5.53 -8.84
N PRO A 304 27.88 -5.63 -8.87
CA PRO A 304 28.72 -5.42 -7.68
C PRO A 304 28.72 -3.96 -7.16
N GLN A 305 28.19 -3.02 -7.95
CA GLN A 305 28.06 -1.61 -7.57
C GLN A 305 26.79 -1.33 -6.75
N GLU A 306 25.86 -2.29 -6.70
CA GLU A 306 24.59 -2.14 -5.98
C GLU A 306 24.66 -2.78 -4.59
N GLY A 307 23.93 -2.20 -3.63
CA GLY A 307 23.83 -2.73 -2.27
C GLY A 307 23.07 -4.06 -2.20
N THR A 308 23.23 -4.79 -1.10
CA THR A 308 22.46 -6.01 -0.82
C THR A 308 21.49 -5.78 0.33
N ALA A 309 20.22 -6.14 0.14
CA ALA A 309 19.16 -6.04 1.15
C ALA A 309 18.14 -7.16 0.98
N ALA A 310 18.25 -8.21 1.80
CA ALA A 310 17.26 -9.27 1.88
C ALA A 310 16.12 -8.86 2.83
N GLY A 311 14.92 -9.39 2.60
CA GLY A 311 13.77 -9.08 3.44
C GLY A 311 12.45 -9.11 2.68
N PRO A 312 11.38 -8.59 3.29
CA PRO A 312 10.07 -8.48 2.65
C PRO A 312 10.12 -7.66 1.35
N ILE A 313 9.47 -8.17 0.30
CA ILE A 313 9.13 -7.39 -0.90
C ILE A 313 8.14 -6.26 -0.53
N GLY A 314 7.32 -6.50 0.49
CA GLY A 314 6.38 -5.56 1.05
C GLY A 314 5.67 -6.17 2.27
N LEU A 315 4.61 -5.57 2.79
CA LEU A 315 4.04 -4.31 2.31
C LEU A 315 5.00 -3.14 2.55
N GLY A 316 4.93 -2.14 1.67
CA GLY A 316 5.70 -0.90 1.82
C GLY A 316 4.99 0.11 2.71
N PHE A 317 5.52 1.32 2.75
CA PHE A 317 4.86 2.44 3.41
C PHE A 317 3.46 2.67 2.84
N ARG A 318 2.55 3.18 3.68
CA ARG A 318 1.19 3.47 3.25
C ARG A 318 1.19 4.63 2.26
N VAL A 319 0.38 4.48 1.22
CA VAL A 319 0.08 5.51 0.23
C VAL A 319 -1.42 5.83 0.25
N PRO A 320 -1.84 7.04 -0.17
CA PRO A 320 -3.26 7.35 -0.33
C PRO A 320 -3.91 6.51 -1.43
N LEU A 321 -5.12 6.00 -1.15
CA LEU A 321 -6.01 5.41 -2.14
C LEU A 321 -7.41 6.00 -1.96
N LEU A 322 -7.96 6.57 -3.03
CA LEU A 322 -9.29 7.19 -3.05
C LEU A 322 -10.16 6.54 -4.13
N ILE A 323 -11.42 6.26 -3.81
CA ILE A 323 -12.41 5.75 -4.77
C ILE A 323 -13.58 6.73 -4.88
N ALA A 324 -13.73 7.36 -6.04
CA ALA A 324 -14.86 8.22 -6.36
C ALA A 324 -15.79 7.50 -7.34
N SER A 325 -17.01 7.22 -6.89
CA SER A 325 -17.99 6.50 -7.69
C SER A 325 -19.42 6.72 -7.21
N PRO A 326 -20.43 6.64 -8.09
CA PRO A 326 -21.82 6.48 -7.70
C PRO A 326 -22.09 5.27 -6.79
N TRP A 327 -21.16 4.30 -6.68
CA TRP A 327 -21.25 3.11 -5.82
C TRP A 327 -20.48 3.23 -4.49
N SER A 328 -19.74 4.33 -4.26
CA SER A 328 -19.02 4.62 -3.00
C SER A 328 -19.62 5.83 -2.26
N ARG A 329 -20.94 6.01 -2.35
CA ARG A 329 -21.67 7.15 -1.77
C ARG A 329 -21.52 7.20 -0.24
N GLY A 330 -21.46 8.41 0.31
CA GLY A 330 -21.48 8.64 1.76
C GLY A 330 -20.13 9.02 2.39
N GLY A 331 -19.02 8.96 1.63
CA GLY A 331 -17.71 9.44 2.09
C GLY A 331 -17.19 8.64 3.29
N MET A 332 -16.88 7.36 3.07
CA MET A 332 -16.50 6.42 4.13
C MET A 332 -15.00 6.11 4.13
N VAL A 333 -14.48 5.74 5.30
CA VAL A 333 -13.12 5.24 5.48
C VAL A 333 -13.14 3.71 5.48
N CYS A 334 -12.41 3.08 4.56
CA CYS A 334 -12.18 1.65 4.57
C CYS A 334 -10.83 1.36 5.24
N SER A 335 -10.84 0.57 6.32
CA SER A 335 -9.64 0.21 7.09
C SER A 335 -9.29 -1.27 7.00
N GLU A 336 -9.77 -1.93 5.94
CA GLU A 336 -9.19 -3.18 5.48
C GLU A 336 -7.77 -2.92 4.97
N VAL A 337 -6.87 -3.88 5.18
CA VAL A 337 -5.51 -3.79 4.64
C VAL A 337 -5.59 -3.96 3.12
N PHE A 338 -5.04 -3.00 2.39
CA PHE A 338 -4.90 -3.04 0.94
C PHE A 338 -3.45 -2.76 0.55
N ASP A 339 -3.10 -3.17 -0.66
CA ASP A 339 -1.86 -2.79 -1.34
C ASP A 339 -2.13 -2.56 -2.83
N HIS A 340 -1.12 -2.25 -3.64
CA HIS A 340 -1.30 -2.05 -5.08
C HIS A 340 -1.91 -3.26 -5.80
N THR A 341 -1.74 -4.48 -5.26
CA THR A 341 -2.37 -5.68 -5.86
C THR A 341 -3.86 -5.77 -5.59
N SER A 342 -4.38 -5.06 -4.58
CA SER A 342 -5.82 -4.96 -4.31
C SER A 342 -6.60 -4.41 -5.51
N ILE A 343 -6.01 -3.53 -6.32
CA ILE A 343 -6.63 -3.05 -7.57
C ILE A 343 -6.76 -4.18 -8.59
N LEU A 344 -5.75 -5.05 -8.70
CA LEU A 344 -5.82 -6.23 -9.59
C LEU A 344 -6.82 -7.25 -9.07
N GLN A 345 -6.88 -7.48 -7.75
CA GLN A 345 -7.89 -8.36 -7.14
C GLN A 345 -9.31 -7.82 -7.35
N PHE A 346 -9.51 -6.50 -7.27
CA PHE A 346 -10.77 -5.87 -7.65
C PHE A 346 -11.14 -6.17 -9.10
N LEU A 347 -10.18 -6.03 -10.03
CA LEU A 347 -10.39 -6.33 -11.43
C LEU A 347 -10.69 -7.82 -11.66
N GLU A 348 -10.10 -8.75 -10.90
CA GLU A 348 -10.48 -10.18 -10.94
C GLU A 348 -11.97 -10.34 -10.63
N VAL A 349 -12.45 -9.76 -9.53
CA VAL A 349 -13.85 -9.83 -9.13
C VAL A 349 -14.75 -9.19 -10.18
N PHE A 350 -14.45 -7.95 -10.58
CA PHE A 350 -15.25 -7.17 -11.50
C PHE A 350 -15.34 -7.82 -12.89
N VAL A 351 -14.20 -8.23 -13.46
CA VAL A 351 -14.15 -8.84 -14.79
C VAL A 351 -14.76 -10.22 -14.77
N SER A 352 -14.53 -11.02 -13.72
CA SER A 352 -15.15 -12.34 -13.61
C SER A 352 -16.66 -12.25 -13.57
N HIS A 353 -17.19 -11.32 -12.77
CA HIS A 353 -18.63 -11.05 -12.72
C HIS A 353 -19.17 -10.56 -14.07
N LYS A 354 -18.47 -9.62 -14.72
CA LYS A 354 -18.92 -9.01 -15.98
C LYS A 354 -18.90 -9.98 -17.16
N THR A 355 -17.95 -10.92 -17.19
CA THR A 355 -17.74 -11.83 -18.33
C THR A 355 -18.31 -13.24 -18.10
N GLY A 356 -18.61 -13.60 -16.84
CA GLY A 356 -18.96 -14.96 -16.45
C GLY A 356 -17.79 -15.95 -16.50
N LYS A 357 -16.56 -15.48 -16.70
CA LYS A 357 -15.33 -16.30 -16.77
C LYS A 357 -14.43 -15.97 -15.60
N THR A 358 -13.92 -16.99 -14.90
CA THR A 358 -12.98 -16.76 -13.80
C THR A 358 -11.67 -16.16 -14.30
N VAL A 359 -11.30 -15.00 -13.76
CA VAL A 359 -10.03 -14.32 -13.99
C VAL A 359 -9.21 -14.34 -12.71
N ARG A 360 -7.92 -14.67 -12.81
CA ARG A 360 -7.01 -14.67 -11.67
C ARG A 360 -5.60 -14.26 -12.07
N GLU A 361 -4.98 -13.41 -11.26
CA GLU A 361 -3.59 -12.98 -11.32
C GLU A 361 -2.70 -13.91 -10.47
N PRO A 362 -2.04 -14.91 -11.07
CA PRO A 362 -1.16 -15.83 -10.34
C PRO A 362 0.06 -15.14 -9.73
N ASN A 363 0.42 -13.92 -10.15
CA ASN A 363 1.54 -13.17 -9.58
C ASN A 363 1.22 -12.50 -8.23
N ILE A 364 0.06 -12.76 -7.65
CA ILE A 364 -0.29 -12.37 -6.26
C ILE A 364 -0.19 -13.62 -5.39
N SER A 365 0.73 -13.60 -4.43
CA SER A 365 1.01 -14.72 -3.53
C SER A 365 -0.19 -15.10 -2.65
N PRO A 366 -0.23 -16.35 -2.13
CA PRO A 366 -1.26 -16.75 -1.18
C PRO A 366 -1.26 -15.89 0.11
N TRP A 367 -0.08 -15.50 0.63
CA TRP A 367 0.02 -14.63 1.80
C TRP A 367 -0.60 -13.26 1.54
N ARG A 368 -0.25 -12.61 0.42
CA ARG A 368 -0.75 -11.28 0.08
C ARG A 368 -2.26 -11.30 -0.17
N ARG A 369 -2.81 -12.33 -0.81
CA ARG A 369 -4.26 -12.52 -0.97
C ARG A 369 -5.00 -12.72 0.34
N ALA A 370 -4.39 -13.36 1.33
CA ALA A 370 -5.01 -13.55 2.63
C ALA A 370 -5.02 -12.27 3.47
N VAL A 371 -4.05 -11.38 3.25
CA VAL A 371 -3.84 -10.16 4.05
C VAL A 371 -4.47 -8.92 3.40
N CYS A 372 -4.32 -8.77 2.08
CA CYS A 372 -4.75 -7.60 1.33
C CYS A 372 -6.09 -7.88 0.64
N GLY A 373 -7.11 -7.08 0.95
CA GLY A 373 -8.43 -7.21 0.37
C GLY A 373 -8.50 -6.85 -1.12
N ASP A 374 -9.67 -7.05 -1.71
CA ASP A 374 -9.95 -6.88 -3.14
C ASP A 374 -10.71 -5.58 -3.48
N LEU A 375 -10.68 -4.61 -2.57
CA LEU A 375 -11.40 -3.33 -2.60
C LEU A 375 -12.94 -3.43 -2.61
N THR A 376 -13.54 -4.63 -2.58
CA THR A 376 -15.01 -4.75 -2.64
C THR A 376 -15.69 -4.20 -1.39
N SER A 377 -15.02 -4.22 -0.23
CA SER A 377 -15.49 -3.63 1.04
C SER A 377 -15.73 -2.11 0.96
N VAL A 378 -15.19 -1.43 -0.06
CA VAL A 378 -15.43 0.00 -0.29
C VAL A 378 -16.84 0.28 -0.79
N PHE A 379 -17.45 -0.67 -1.51
CA PHE A 379 -18.76 -0.49 -2.12
C PHE A 379 -19.87 -0.97 -1.19
N GLN A 380 -20.97 -0.22 -1.18
CA GLN A 380 -22.17 -0.56 -0.42
C GLN A 380 -23.37 -0.56 -1.37
N PRO A 381 -24.34 -1.49 -1.19
CA PRO A 381 -25.64 -1.34 -1.81
C PRO A 381 -26.26 0.01 -1.44
N TRP A 382 -26.89 0.66 -2.42
CA TRP A 382 -27.67 1.88 -2.20
C TRP A 382 -29.14 1.55 -2.40
N HIS A 383 -29.98 1.82 -1.40
CA HIS A 383 -31.40 1.52 -1.42
C HIS A 383 -32.28 2.78 -1.48
N GLY A 384 -31.70 3.93 -1.82
CA GLY A 384 -32.42 5.19 -1.95
C GLY A 384 -32.32 6.11 -0.73
N GLU A 385 -31.43 5.79 0.21
CA GLU A 385 -31.22 6.58 1.41
C GLU A 385 -30.71 7.99 1.06
N PRO A 386 -31.13 9.03 1.80
CA PRO A 386 -30.65 10.39 1.60
C PRO A 386 -29.17 10.49 1.96
N VAL A 387 -28.36 10.97 1.03
CA VAL A 387 -26.94 11.24 1.25
C VAL A 387 -26.77 12.74 1.43
N ALA A 388 -26.27 13.17 2.59
CA ALA A 388 -25.91 14.55 2.80
C ALA A 388 -24.79 14.93 1.82
N ALA A 389 -25.04 15.95 0.98
CA ALA A 389 -23.99 16.49 0.14
C ALA A 389 -22.92 17.14 1.04
N PRO A 390 -21.61 16.94 0.74
CA PRO A 390 -20.58 17.68 1.44
C PRO A 390 -20.78 19.18 1.22
N GLU A 391 -20.39 20.00 2.20
CA GLU A 391 -20.40 21.45 2.01
C GLU A 391 -19.53 21.83 0.82
N PRO A 392 -20.04 22.62 -0.15
CA PRO A 392 -19.24 23.08 -1.27
C PRO A 392 -18.01 23.84 -0.78
N LEU A 393 -16.87 23.57 -1.42
CA LEU A 393 -15.63 24.23 -1.11
C LEU A 393 -15.74 25.75 -1.36
N VAL A 394 -15.47 26.55 -0.32
CA VAL A 394 -15.47 28.01 -0.43
C VAL A 394 -14.19 28.44 -1.16
N ARG A 395 -14.31 28.66 -2.47
CA ARG A 395 -13.19 28.92 -3.40
C ARG A 395 -12.17 29.93 -2.89
N GLU A 396 -12.62 31.09 -2.40
CA GLU A 396 -11.72 32.15 -1.92
C GLU A 396 -10.94 31.73 -0.66
N LYS A 397 -11.56 30.99 0.26
CA LYS A 397 -10.90 30.46 1.46
C LYS A 397 -9.81 29.46 1.07
N PHE A 398 -10.12 28.58 0.12
CA PHE A 398 -9.19 27.56 -0.36
C PHE A 398 -7.98 28.17 -1.09
N PHE A 399 -8.20 29.08 -2.04
CA PHE A 399 -7.10 29.75 -2.76
C PHE A 399 -6.19 30.54 -1.82
N ARG A 400 -6.77 31.27 -0.86
CA ARG A 400 -5.99 31.95 0.17
C ARG A 400 -5.16 30.96 0.99
N SER A 401 -5.70 29.79 1.33
CA SER A 401 -4.97 28.77 2.09
C SER A 401 -3.77 28.19 1.32
N ILE A 402 -3.92 27.93 0.01
CA ILE A 402 -2.84 27.46 -0.87
C ILE A 402 -1.79 28.55 -1.01
N HIS A 403 -2.20 29.77 -1.37
CA HIS A 403 -1.29 30.89 -1.59
C HIS A 403 -0.50 31.23 -0.32
N GLN A 404 -1.14 31.15 0.86
CA GLN A 404 -0.46 31.37 2.14
C GLN A 404 0.57 30.28 2.48
N ALA A 405 0.41 29.05 1.96
CA ALA A 405 1.30 27.94 2.26
C ALA A 405 2.74 28.21 1.80
N GLN A 406 2.94 28.88 0.66
CA GLN A 406 4.29 29.19 0.13
C GLN A 406 5.07 30.19 1.02
N PHE A 407 4.36 30.98 1.84
CA PHE A 407 4.97 31.94 2.75
C PHE A 407 5.13 31.39 4.16
N LYS A 408 4.66 30.15 4.42
CA LYS A 408 4.92 29.50 5.69
C LYS A 408 6.42 29.22 5.80
N PRO A 409 7.04 29.46 6.97
CA PRO A 409 8.40 29.02 7.17
C PRO A 409 8.47 27.50 7.01
N LEU A 410 9.62 27.00 6.56
CA LEU A 410 9.90 25.56 6.64
C LEU A 410 9.61 25.08 8.07
N PRO A 411 9.05 23.88 8.28
CA PRO A 411 8.80 23.33 9.61
C PRO A 411 10.12 23.25 10.41
N GLN A 412 10.40 24.29 11.22
CA GLN A 412 11.59 24.38 12.07
C GLN A 412 11.26 24.14 13.55
N GLU A 413 10.00 23.86 13.88
CA GLU A 413 9.52 23.69 15.26
C GLU A 413 9.79 22.30 15.85
N TYR A 414 10.86 21.62 15.44
CA TYR A 414 11.32 20.43 16.14
C TYR A 414 12.10 20.86 17.40
N ARG A 415 11.52 20.63 18.57
CA ARG A 415 12.23 20.79 19.86
C ARG A 415 12.64 19.44 20.40
N LYS A 416 13.86 19.35 20.93
CA LYS A 416 14.28 18.19 21.72
C LYS A 416 13.39 18.12 22.97
N LEU A 417 12.76 16.98 23.21
CA LEU A 417 12.00 16.74 24.44
C LEU A 417 12.96 16.77 25.64
N THR A 418 12.61 17.53 26.69
CA THR A 418 13.37 17.51 27.95
C THR A 418 13.10 16.21 28.71
N PRO A 419 13.92 15.86 29.72
CA PRO A 419 13.61 14.74 30.62
C PRO A 419 12.21 14.83 31.24
N GLU A 420 11.73 16.03 31.57
CA GLU A 420 10.40 16.30 32.11
C GLU A 420 9.31 16.08 31.07
N ASP A 421 9.52 16.52 29.82
CA ASP A 421 8.62 16.20 28.71
C ASP A 421 8.52 14.67 28.54
N ILE A 422 9.65 13.96 28.56
CA ILE A 422 9.68 12.51 28.42
C ILE A 422 8.95 11.83 29.59
N ALA A 423 9.14 12.31 30.82
CA ALA A 423 8.42 11.81 31.99
C ALA A 423 6.91 12.06 31.87
N LEU A 424 6.49 13.26 31.48
CA LEU A 424 5.08 13.60 31.27
C LEU A 424 4.45 12.77 30.15
N ALA A 425 5.16 12.55 29.04
CA ALA A 425 4.71 11.71 27.95
C ALA A 425 4.50 10.24 28.38
N LYS A 426 5.35 9.73 29.29
CA LYS A 426 5.24 8.37 29.82
C LYS A 426 4.12 8.22 30.84
N GLU A 427 3.96 9.19 31.75
CA GLU A 427 2.99 9.11 32.84
C GLU A 427 1.59 9.56 32.43
N LYS A 428 1.50 10.63 31.65
CA LYS A 428 0.24 11.31 31.29
C LYS A 428 0.22 11.69 29.80
N PRO A 429 0.29 10.72 28.87
CA PRO A 429 0.37 11.00 27.43
C PRO A 429 -0.79 11.87 26.91
N ARG A 430 -2.01 11.69 27.44
CA ARG A 430 -3.19 12.51 27.07
C ARG A 430 -3.04 13.99 27.48
N SER A 431 -2.24 14.28 28.51
CA SER A 431 -2.00 15.65 29.01
C SER A 431 -0.74 16.29 28.41
N ALA A 432 0.12 15.52 27.75
CA ALA A 432 1.32 16.01 27.07
C ALA A 432 0.94 16.74 25.78
N GLY A 433 0.77 18.06 25.85
CA GLY A 433 0.29 18.89 24.73
C GLY A 433 1.17 18.92 23.48
N PHE A 434 2.43 18.46 23.59
CA PHE A 434 3.37 18.33 22.48
C PHE A 434 3.31 16.97 21.77
N LEU A 435 2.55 16.01 22.29
CA LEU A 435 2.30 14.75 21.59
C LEU A 435 1.17 14.94 20.56
N PRO A 436 1.22 14.23 19.41
CA PRO A 436 0.12 14.22 18.46
C PRO A 436 -1.20 13.87 19.13
N ARG A 437 -2.26 14.59 18.77
CA ARG A 437 -3.63 14.33 19.24
C ARG A 437 -4.47 13.82 18.08
N GLN A 438 -5.34 12.85 18.37
CA GLN A 438 -6.34 12.43 17.42
C GLN A 438 -7.25 13.61 17.07
N GLU A 439 -7.57 13.76 15.79
CA GLU A 439 -8.55 14.74 15.33
C GLU A 439 -9.91 14.47 16.03
N PRO A 440 -10.58 15.48 16.59
CA PRO A 440 -11.87 15.28 17.23
C PRO A 440 -12.95 14.91 16.21
N GLY A 441 -13.92 14.10 16.62
CA GLY A 441 -15.06 13.69 15.79
C GLY A 441 -14.99 12.22 15.40
N THR A 442 -15.92 11.83 14.52
CA THR A 442 -16.07 10.46 14.01
C THR A 442 -16.16 10.49 12.48
N ARG A 443 -15.78 9.39 11.82
CA ARG A 443 -15.91 9.24 10.37
C ARG A 443 -16.59 7.92 10.07
N SER A 444 -17.59 7.91 9.20
CA SER A 444 -18.23 6.67 8.77
C SER A 444 -17.19 5.70 8.20
N SER A 445 -17.31 4.43 8.55
CA SER A 445 -16.34 3.39 8.23
C SER A 445 -17.02 2.19 7.56
N CYS A 446 -16.36 1.60 6.57
CA CYS A 446 -16.87 0.44 5.84
C CYS A 446 -17.07 -0.77 6.77
N ALA A 447 -18.00 -1.65 6.37
CA ALA A 447 -18.06 -3.00 6.92
C ALA A 447 -16.76 -3.73 6.55
N LEU A 448 -16.09 -4.34 7.52
CA LEU A 448 -14.83 -5.06 7.28
C LEU A 448 -15.00 -6.56 7.56
N PRO A 449 -14.34 -7.44 6.78
CA PRO A 449 -14.49 -8.88 6.88
C PRO A 449 -13.63 -9.54 7.97
N TYR A 450 -13.41 -8.87 9.11
CA TYR A 450 -12.46 -9.32 10.13
C TYR A 450 -13.12 -9.98 11.35
N GLU A 451 -12.69 -11.20 11.67
CA GLU A 451 -13.02 -11.89 12.94
C GLU A 451 -11.74 -12.12 13.76
N LEU A 452 -11.15 -11.04 14.29
CA LEU A 452 -9.83 -11.12 14.94
C LEU A 452 -9.92 -11.54 16.42
N SER A 453 -9.14 -12.56 16.79
CA SER A 453 -8.97 -12.96 18.18
C SER A 453 -7.51 -13.20 18.50
N VAL A 454 -7.03 -12.54 19.56
CA VAL A 454 -5.70 -12.76 20.13
C VAL A 454 -5.82 -12.88 21.64
N HIS A 455 -5.29 -13.97 22.19
CA HIS A 455 -5.22 -14.21 23.62
C HIS A 455 -3.88 -14.85 24.00
N GLY A 456 -3.45 -14.59 25.22
CA GLY A 456 -2.22 -15.11 25.79
C GLY A 456 -2.51 -16.15 26.87
N SER A 457 -1.62 -17.13 26.98
CA SER A 457 -1.68 -18.18 27.98
C SER A 457 -0.28 -18.60 28.39
N ARG A 458 -0.07 -18.88 29.67
CA ARG A 458 1.17 -19.50 30.14
C ARG A 458 1.26 -20.96 29.73
N SER A 459 2.46 -21.43 29.39
CA SER A 459 2.76 -22.84 29.19
C SER A 459 2.58 -23.64 30.48
N ALA A 460 2.35 -24.96 30.35
CA ALA A 460 2.09 -25.84 31.49
C ALA A 460 3.24 -25.89 32.52
N ASP A 461 4.49 -25.69 32.07
CA ASP A 461 5.69 -25.62 32.91
C ASP A 461 5.96 -24.21 33.46
N GLY A 462 5.13 -23.21 33.12
CA GLY A 462 5.30 -21.83 33.56
C GLY A 462 6.43 -21.04 32.88
N SER A 463 7.23 -21.68 32.02
CA SER A 463 8.47 -21.11 31.48
C SER A 463 8.26 -20.13 30.32
N ARG A 464 7.11 -20.24 29.63
CA ARG A 464 6.80 -19.47 28.42
C ARG A 464 5.42 -18.84 28.47
N PHE A 465 5.28 -17.74 27.74
CA PHE A 465 4.01 -17.11 27.42
C PHE A 465 3.68 -17.34 25.94
N ALA A 466 2.63 -18.10 25.67
CA ALA A 466 2.14 -18.40 24.33
C ALA A 466 1.05 -17.39 23.94
N ILE A 467 1.15 -16.79 22.77
CA ILE A 467 0.09 -15.96 22.18
C ILE A 467 -0.48 -16.70 20.99
N THR A 468 -1.80 -16.86 20.97
CA THR A 468 -2.54 -17.44 19.83
C THR A 468 -3.24 -16.33 19.07
N PHE A 469 -2.94 -16.24 17.78
CA PHE A 469 -3.53 -15.30 16.82
C PHE A 469 -4.52 -16.04 15.92
N ALA A 470 -5.72 -15.51 15.74
CA ALA A 470 -6.75 -16.11 14.92
C ALA A 470 -7.49 -15.06 14.09
N ALA A 471 -7.85 -15.46 12.88
CA ALA A 471 -8.82 -14.79 12.02
C ALA A 471 -9.95 -15.80 11.77
N GLY A 472 -11.11 -15.57 12.38
CA GLY A 472 -12.29 -16.42 12.24
C GLY A 472 -12.91 -16.35 10.84
N ASN A 473 -13.85 -17.25 10.57
CA ASN A 473 -14.64 -17.25 9.34
C ASN A 473 -16.12 -17.64 9.58
N THR A 474 -16.59 -17.46 10.81
CA THR A 474 -17.94 -17.90 11.21
C THR A 474 -18.99 -16.89 10.77
N LEU A 475 -18.71 -15.60 10.93
CA LEU A 475 -19.61 -14.50 10.61
C LEU A 475 -19.60 -14.17 9.11
N PHE A 476 -18.43 -14.18 8.46
CA PHE A 476 -18.30 -13.76 7.07
C PHE A 476 -18.13 -14.90 6.05
N GLY A 477 -17.97 -16.14 6.52
CA GLY A 477 -17.85 -17.33 5.65
C GLY A 477 -16.71 -17.17 4.63
N GLU A 478 -17.03 -17.34 3.34
CA GLU A 478 -16.05 -17.19 2.25
C GLU A 478 -15.54 -15.76 2.07
N LYS A 479 -16.26 -14.75 2.59
CA LYS A 479 -15.83 -13.34 2.53
C LYS A 479 -14.85 -12.98 3.64
N SER A 480 -14.58 -13.87 4.57
CA SER A 480 -13.72 -13.60 5.72
C SER A 480 -12.28 -13.33 5.27
N ALA A 481 -11.66 -12.29 5.82
CA ALA A 481 -10.26 -12.00 5.57
C ALA A 481 -9.34 -12.75 6.55
N GLY A 482 -8.15 -13.10 6.06
CA GLY A 482 -7.03 -13.38 6.95
C GLY A 482 -6.55 -12.09 7.63
N ALA A 483 -5.61 -12.22 8.55
CA ALA A 483 -5.09 -11.05 9.27
C ALA A 483 -3.59 -11.16 9.56
N PRO A 484 -2.83 -10.10 9.23
CA PRO A 484 -1.49 -9.93 9.74
C PRO A 484 -1.53 -9.36 11.17
N PHE A 485 -0.54 -9.70 11.98
CA PHE A 485 -0.35 -9.15 13.32
C PHE A 485 1.13 -8.84 13.54
N HIS A 486 1.41 -7.73 14.20
CA HIS A 486 2.75 -7.36 14.65
C HIS A 486 2.83 -7.43 16.16
N VAL A 487 3.84 -8.13 16.66
CA VAL A 487 4.15 -8.16 18.09
C VAL A 487 5.40 -7.34 18.35
N TYR A 488 5.26 -6.28 19.14
CA TYR A 488 6.37 -5.52 19.68
C TYR A 488 6.70 -5.98 21.09
N ALA A 489 7.98 -6.22 21.36
CA ALA A 489 8.52 -6.39 22.69
C ALA A 489 9.33 -5.12 23.06
N PRO A 490 8.70 -4.06 23.59
CA PRO A 490 9.34 -2.76 23.81
C PRO A 490 10.35 -2.75 24.99
N GLY A 491 10.37 -3.79 25.81
CA GLY A 491 11.33 -3.93 26.91
C GLY A 491 12.72 -4.37 26.44
N HIS A 492 13.64 -4.49 27.40
CA HIS A 492 14.94 -5.12 27.20
C HIS A 492 14.72 -6.64 27.08
N ALA A 493 14.41 -7.12 25.87
CA ALA A 493 14.59 -8.52 25.54
C ALA A 493 16.08 -8.77 25.28
N GLY A 494 16.67 -9.85 25.75
CA GLY A 494 18.10 -10.09 25.60
C GLY A 494 18.50 -11.53 25.85
N THR A 495 19.72 -11.89 25.45
CA THR A 495 20.31 -13.19 25.79
C THR A 495 21.22 -13.00 27.00
N VAL A 496 20.99 -13.77 28.07
CA VAL A 496 21.95 -13.92 29.16
C VAL A 496 22.98 -14.97 28.74
N LYS A 497 24.25 -14.59 28.63
CA LYS A 497 25.39 -15.51 28.41
C LYS A 497 26.39 -15.32 29.55
N GLY A 498 26.34 -16.21 30.55
CA GLY A 498 27.14 -16.07 31.77
C GLY A 498 26.80 -14.77 32.49
N ASP A 499 27.81 -13.98 32.87
CA ASP A 499 27.64 -12.68 33.53
C ASP A 499 27.32 -11.52 32.56
N SER A 500 27.20 -11.79 31.26
CA SER A 500 26.91 -10.79 30.23
C SER A 500 25.46 -10.82 29.75
N VAL A 501 24.81 -9.67 29.66
CA VAL A 501 23.49 -9.49 29.06
C VAL A 501 23.65 -8.75 27.73
N GLN A 502 23.34 -9.42 26.62
CA GLN A 502 23.19 -8.76 25.33
C GLN A 502 21.74 -8.35 25.14
N TYR A 503 21.48 -7.05 25.13
CA TYR A 503 20.14 -6.50 24.88
C TYR A 503 19.85 -6.47 23.38
N ASP A 504 18.76 -7.13 22.99
CA ASP A 504 18.10 -6.90 21.72
C ASP A 504 17.17 -5.70 21.95
N HIS A 505 17.60 -4.49 21.58
CA HIS A 505 16.76 -3.31 21.71
C HIS A 505 15.53 -3.42 20.80
N GLY A 506 14.38 -3.81 21.38
CA GLY A 506 13.09 -3.93 20.68
C GLY A 506 13.05 -5.11 19.70
N GLN A 507 12.44 -6.23 20.12
CA GLN A 507 12.13 -7.31 19.17
C GLN A 507 10.77 -7.09 18.52
N THR A 508 10.67 -7.38 17.23
CA THR A 508 9.41 -7.45 16.49
C THR A 508 9.23 -8.82 15.87
N ARG A 509 7.99 -9.34 15.89
CA ARG A 509 7.63 -10.60 15.23
C ARG A 509 6.33 -10.42 14.45
N ALA A 510 6.31 -10.95 13.24
CA ALA A 510 5.16 -10.93 12.36
C ALA A 510 4.39 -12.26 12.45
N TYR A 511 3.08 -12.19 12.66
CA TYR A 511 2.20 -13.35 12.61
C TYR A 511 1.13 -13.17 11.55
N THR A 512 0.72 -14.25 10.90
CA THR A 512 -0.38 -14.19 9.93
C THR A 512 -1.29 -15.39 10.04
N ALA A 513 -2.55 -15.15 10.38
CA ALA A 513 -3.58 -16.19 10.37
C ALA A 513 -4.39 -16.09 9.08
N LYS A 514 -4.54 -17.19 8.35
CA LYS A 514 -5.55 -17.27 7.29
C LYS A 514 -6.96 -17.18 7.88
N ALA A 515 -7.95 -16.82 7.07
CA ALA A 515 -9.35 -16.92 7.45
C ALA A 515 -9.72 -18.34 7.92
N GLY A 516 -10.44 -18.45 9.04
CA GLY A 516 -10.73 -19.70 9.74
C GLY A 516 -9.51 -20.36 10.41
N GLY A 517 -8.35 -19.70 10.38
CA GLY A 517 -7.08 -20.22 10.84
C GLY A 517 -6.59 -19.61 12.14
N LYS A 518 -5.57 -20.24 12.72
CA LYS A 518 -4.83 -19.72 13.87
C LYS A 518 -3.34 -20.04 13.77
N VAL A 519 -2.53 -19.23 14.43
CA VAL A 519 -1.09 -19.44 14.60
C VAL A 519 -0.73 -19.13 16.05
N THR A 520 0.25 -19.83 16.60
CA THR A 520 0.72 -19.60 17.98
C THR A 520 2.19 -19.23 17.96
N GLY A 521 2.56 -18.25 18.79
CA GLY A 521 3.94 -17.83 19.02
C GLY A 521 4.29 -17.89 20.50
N ASP A 522 5.45 -18.49 20.81
CA ASP A 522 5.94 -18.61 22.18
C ASP A 522 7.02 -17.57 22.52
N TRP A 523 6.98 -17.10 23.76
CA TRP A 523 7.93 -16.14 24.33
C TRP A 523 8.44 -16.66 25.66
N SER A 524 9.75 -16.93 25.74
CA SER A 524 10.38 -17.42 26.96
C SER A 524 10.60 -16.27 27.94
N PHE A 525 10.22 -16.45 29.21
CA PHE A 525 10.35 -15.39 30.22
C PHE A 525 11.81 -15.02 30.53
N ASP A 526 12.74 -15.97 30.40
CA ASP A 526 14.18 -15.77 30.60
C ASP A 526 14.83 -14.81 29.59
N ARG A 527 14.13 -14.52 28.47
CA ARG A 527 14.55 -13.53 27.47
C ARG A 527 14.27 -12.11 27.89
N PHE A 528 13.49 -11.87 28.95
CA PHE A 528 13.12 -10.52 29.38
C PHE A 528 13.88 -10.13 30.65
N VAL A 529 14.36 -8.90 30.71
CA VAL A 529 14.96 -8.34 31.94
C VAL A 529 13.99 -8.48 33.11
N GLU A 530 14.50 -8.98 34.25
CA GLU A 530 13.73 -9.30 35.45
C GLU A 530 12.54 -10.24 35.22
N GLY A 531 12.55 -11.01 34.13
CA GLY A 531 11.46 -11.89 33.71
C GLY A 531 10.18 -11.15 33.31
N LEU A 532 10.22 -9.82 33.11
CA LEU A 532 9.06 -9.01 32.76
C LEU A 532 8.75 -9.11 31.26
N CYS A 533 7.92 -10.08 30.90
CA CYS A 533 7.38 -10.18 29.55
C CYS A 533 6.45 -8.99 29.30
N HIS A 534 6.79 -8.14 28.31
CA HIS A 534 5.95 -7.04 27.86
C HIS A 534 5.81 -7.13 26.34
N LEU A 535 4.60 -7.44 25.89
CA LEU A 535 4.26 -7.68 24.49
C LEU A 535 3.06 -6.83 24.09
N ARG A 536 3.14 -6.20 22.93
CA ARG A 536 2.06 -5.42 22.31
C ARG A 536 1.75 -5.98 20.95
N VAL A 537 0.51 -6.40 20.74
CA VAL A 537 0.03 -6.94 19.47
C VAL A 537 -0.77 -5.87 18.75
N HIS A 538 -0.44 -5.61 17.50
CA HIS A 538 -1.16 -4.72 16.60
C HIS A 538 -1.70 -5.53 15.42
N GLY A 539 -2.94 -5.26 15.01
CA GLY A 539 -3.56 -5.81 13.81
C GLY A 539 -4.33 -4.74 13.03
N PRO A 540 -5.03 -5.14 11.96
CA PRO A 540 -5.87 -4.23 11.17
C PRO A 540 -6.93 -3.49 11.99
N ASN A 541 -7.42 -2.37 11.43
CA ASN A 541 -8.53 -1.60 11.98
C ASN A 541 -8.45 -1.28 13.49
N GLY A 542 -7.28 -0.84 13.95
CA GLY A 542 -7.08 -0.46 15.35
C GLY A 542 -7.07 -1.63 16.35
N PHE A 543 -7.01 -2.88 15.88
CA PHE A 543 -6.90 -4.04 16.76
C PHE A 543 -5.62 -4.00 17.59
N PHE A 544 -5.76 -4.10 18.92
CA PHE A 544 -4.66 -3.99 19.85
C PHE A 544 -4.79 -4.96 21.05
N ARG A 545 -3.69 -5.61 21.43
CA ARG A 545 -3.55 -6.31 22.71
C ARG A 545 -2.27 -5.90 23.43
N GLU A 546 -2.30 -5.84 24.75
CA GLU A 546 -1.09 -5.69 25.58
C GLU A 546 -1.05 -6.79 26.63
N PHE A 547 0.10 -7.44 26.76
CA PHE A 547 0.38 -8.42 27.80
C PHE A 547 1.64 -7.97 28.54
N ARG A 548 1.54 -7.75 29.85
CA ARG A 548 2.66 -7.42 30.72
C ARG A 548 2.58 -8.27 31.98
N LEU A 549 3.52 -9.19 32.16
CA LEU A 549 3.50 -10.16 33.26
C LEU A 549 4.87 -10.82 33.47
N LYS A 550 5.07 -11.43 34.65
CA LYS A 550 6.24 -12.24 35.02
C LYS A 550 5.86 -13.71 35.18
N ALA A 551 6.86 -14.60 35.07
CA ALA A 551 6.69 -16.05 35.25
C ALA A 551 6.12 -16.43 36.63
N GLY A 552 6.38 -15.62 37.67
CA GLY A 552 5.90 -15.85 39.04
C GLY A 552 4.54 -15.22 39.37
N ASP A 553 3.94 -14.44 38.46
CA ASP A 553 2.63 -13.83 38.71
C ASP A 553 1.52 -14.90 38.71
N PRO A 554 0.35 -14.66 39.33
CA PRO A 554 -0.78 -15.58 39.23
C PRO A 554 -1.14 -15.93 37.78
N ASP A 555 -1.46 -17.21 37.51
CA ASP A 555 -1.81 -17.66 36.17
C ASP A 555 -3.29 -17.38 35.86
N LEU A 556 -3.56 -16.13 35.49
CA LEU A 556 -4.85 -15.69 35.00
C LEU A 556 -4.86 -15.70 33.46
N GLU A 557 -5.75 -16.50 32.89
CA GLU A 557 -6.06 -16.46 31.46
C GLU A 557 -7.24 -15.54 31.21
N ALA A 558 -7.12 -14.63 30.24
CA ALA A 558 -8.20 -13.75 29.81
C ALA A 558 -8.45 -13.90 28.31
N ARG A 559 -9.72 -14.13 27.94
CA ARG A 559 -10.17 -14.26 26.56
C ARG A 559 -11.29 -13.28 26.28
N LEU A 560 -11.09 -12.41 25.29
CA LEU A 560 -12.15 -11.58 24.75
C LEU A 560 -12.76 -12.26 23.53
N THR A 561 -14.08 -12.40 23.54
CA THR A 561 -14.89 -12.88 22.43
C THR A 561 -16.04 -11.91 22.20
N TRP A 562 -16.76 -12.04 21.09
CA TRP A 562 -18.05 -11.39 20.92
C TRP A 562 -19.00 -12.40 20.27
N PRO A 563 -20.28 -12.39 20.64
CA PRO A 563 -21.24 -13.30 20.04
C PRO A 563 -21.40 -12.99 18.56
N ALA A 564 -21.05 -13.95 17.70
CA ALA A 564 -21.40 -13.89 16.29
C ALA A 564 -22.92 -13.93 16.18
N GLY A 565 -23.51 -12.86 15.63
CA GLY A 565 -24.94 -12.62 15.42
C GLY A 565 -25.93 -13.64 16.00
N GLY A 566 -26.55 -13.32 17.14
CA GLY A 566 -27.79 -14.00 17.59
C GLY A 566 -27.82 -14.49 19.03
N GLU A 567 -26.71 -14.53 19.76
CA GLU A 567 -26.78 -14.80 21.21
C GLU A 567 -27.29 -13.54 21.94
N LYS A 568 -28.48 -13.66 22.57
CA LYS A 568 -28.98 -12.64 23.49
C LYS A 568 -27.99 -12.50 24.64
N SER A 569 -27.56 -11.27 24.94
CA SER A 569 -26.87 -11.00 26.20
C SER A 569 -27.79 -11.44 27.35
N SER A 570 -27.28 -12.32 28.21
CA SER A 570 -28.00 -12.76 29.39
C SER A 570 -27.84 -11.69 30.47
N GLY A 571 -28.72 -10.68 30.46
CA GLY A 571 -28.92 -9.79 31.61
C GLY A 571 -28.80 -8.31 31.28
N GLY A 572 -29.93 -7.68 30.94
CA GLY A 572 -30.05 -6.23 30.84
C GLY A 572 -31.50 -5.79 30.77
N ASN A 573 -32.18 -5.65 31.91
CA ASN A 573 -33.45 -4.93 32.00
C ASN A 573 -33.15 -3.43 31.96
N GLY A 574 -33.33 -2.79 30.81
CA GLY A 574 -33.22 -1.33 30.66
C GLY A 574 -33.51 -0.92 29.21
N GLY A 575 -34.55 -0.11 29.02
CA GLY A 575 -35.24 0.08 27.75
C GLY A 575 -34.50 0.93 26.70
N GLY A 576 -34.82 0.63 25.44
CA GLY A 576 -34.30 1.31 24.25
C GLY A 576 -34.20 0.37 23.06
N ALA A 577 -35.26 -0.38 22.75
CA ALA A 577 -35.26 -1.27 21.60
C ALA A 577 -35.29 -0.44 20.30
N HIS A 578 -34.15 -0.35 19.62
CA HIS A 578 -34.13 -0.13 18.17
C HIS A 578 -34.51 -1.45 17.50
N GLU A 579 -35.56 -1.43 16.67
CA GLU A 579 -36.00 -2.59 15.89
C GLU A 579 -34.81 -3.16 15.08
N GLY A 580 -34.43 -4.41 15.39
CA GLY A 580 -33.40 -5.17 14.67
C GLY A 580 -31.98 -5.20 15.28
N GLY A 581 -31.77 -4.71 16.51
CA GLY A 581 -30.44 -4.67 17.15
C GLY A 581 -30.08 -5.93 17.96
N SER A 582 -29.15 -6.75 17.45
CA SER A 582 -28.32 -7.60 18.33
C SER A 582 -27.53 -6.67 19.27
N SER A 583 -27.48 -6.95 20.58
CA SER A 583 -26.64 -6.15 21.48
C SER A 583 -25.18 -6.22 21.01
N MET A 584 -24.60 -5.07 20.65
CA MET A 584 -23.17 -4.98 20.36
C MET A 584 -22.44 -5.04 21.69
N ALA A 585 -21.95 -6.22 22.06
CA ALA A 585 -21.25 -6.43 23.32
C ALA A 585 -20.03 -7.32 23.10
N VAL A 586 -19.01 -7.12 23.93
CA VAL A 586 -17.87 -8.02 24.04
C VAL A 586 -17.95 -8.79 25.34
N ARG A 587 -17.50 -10.04 25.30
CA ARG A 587 -17.50 -10.98 26.42
C ARG A 587 -16.06 -11.30 26.83
N LEU A 588 -15.69 -10.89 28.03
CA LEU A 588 -14.41 -11.19 28.65
C LEU A 588 -14.56 -12.39 29.59
N THR A 589 -13.94 -13.51 29.24
CA THR A 589 -13.85 -14.69 30.09
C THR A 589 -12.51 -14.73 30.80
N LEU A 590 -12.55 -14.80 32.13
CA LEU A 590 -11.40 -14.80 33.02
C LEU A 590 -11.33 -16.15 33.73
N THR A 591 -10.21 -16.86 33.60
CA THR A 591 -9.99 -18.15 34.24
C THR A 591 -8.74 -18.11 35.10
N ASN A 592 -8.90 -18.35 36.40
CA ASN A 592 -7.77 -18.50 37.31
C ASN A 592 -7.24 -19.94 37.22
N ARG A 593 -6.13 -20.14 36.52
CA ARG A 593 -5.47 -21.44 36.37
C ARG A 593 -4.40 -21.69 37.44
N GLY A 594 -4.22 -20.74 38.37
CA GLY A 594 -3.32 -20.84 39.50
C GLY A 594 -3.89 -21.66 40.66
N SER A 595 -3.08 -21.81 41.70
CA SER A 595 -3.40 -22.59 42.90
C SER A 595 -3.99 -21.77 44.06
N GLY A 596 -4.02 -20.44 43.95
CA GLY A 596 -4.54 -19.52 44.98
C GLY A 596 -5.57 -18.55 44.42
N PRO A 597 -6.34 -17.86 45.30
CA PRO A 597 -7.30 -16.85 44.87
C PRO A 597 -6.60 -15.62 44.28
N VAL A 598 -7.22 -14.99 43.29
CA VAL A 598 -6.70 -13.82 42.59
C VAL A 598 -7.72 -12.68 42.66
N ALA A 599 -7.34 -11.57 43.26
CA ALA A 599 -8.11 -10.32 43.21
C ALA A 599 -7.69 -9.50 41.99
N LEU A 600 -8.66 -9.04 41.21
CA LEU A 600 -8.43 -8.32 39.96
C LEU A 600 -9.45 -7.22 39.74
N THR A 601 -9.06 -6.24 38.93
CA THR A 601 -9.90 -5.15 38.48
C THR A 601 -9.92 -5.12 36.95
N VAL A 602 -11.11 -5.01 36.35
CA VAL A 602 -11.31 -4.76 34.92
C VAL A 602 -11.86 -3.34 34.73
N GLU A 603 -11.18 -2.53 33.91
CA GLU A 603 -11.49 -1.13 33.66
C GLU A 603 -11.74 -0.87 32.17
N ASP A 604 -12.52 0.17 31.85
CA ASP A 604 -12.62 0.73 30.50
C ASP A 604 -12.09 2.18 30.52
N PRO A 605 -10.85 2.43 30.04
CA PRO A 605 -10.22 3.74 30.11
C PRO A 605 -10.65 4.70 29.00
N THR A 606 -11.56 4.29 28.10
CA THR A 606 -11.85 5.03 26.87
C THR A 606 -13.34 5.23 26.61
N TYR A 607 -14.17 4.19 26.72
CA TYR A 607 -15.58 4.21 26.30
C TYR A 607 -16.58 4.23 27.47
N GLY A 608 -16.08 4.29 28.70
CA GLY A 608 -16.89 4.63 29.87
C GLY A 608 -17.72 3.49 30.46
N ASN A 609 -17.44 2.23 30.08
CA ASN A 609 -18.02 1.10 30.81
C ASN A 609 -17.60 1.13 32.30
N PRO A 610 -18.51 0.86 33.24
CA PRO A 610 -18.16 0.85 34.66
C PRO A 610 -17.19 -0.29 34.99
N GLY A 611 -16.17 0.00 35.79
CA GLY A 611 -15.18 -0.99 36.22
C GLY A 611 -15.79 -2.14 37.04
N ARG A 612 -15.08 -3.27 37.09
CA ARG A 612 -15.46 -4.48 37.84
C ARG A 612 -14.31 -4.95 38.71
N LYS A 613 -14.57 -5.12 40.01
CA LYS A 613 -13.61 -5.70 40.95
C LYS A 613 -14.08 -7.10 41.35
N ILE A 614 -13.19 -8.08 41.21
CA ILE A 614 -13.54 -9.50 41.30
C ILE A 614 -12.45 -10.25 42.06
N THR A 615 -12.83 -11.25 42.84
CA THR A 615 -11.91 -12.23 43.43
C THR A 615 -12.24 -13.61 42.88
N LEU A 616 -11.32 -14.21 42.12
CA LEU A 616 -11.48 -15.54 41.54
C LEU A 616 -10.79 -16.59 42.40
N ALA A 617 -11.53 -17.61 42.85
CA ALA A 617 -10.93 -18.78 43.48
C ALA A 617 -10.04 -19.55 42.49
N ALA A 618 -9.14 -20.39 43.01
CA ALA A 618 -8.32 -21.27 42.17
C ALA A 618 -9.21 -22.18 41.29
N GLY A 619 -8.92 -22.26 40.00
CA GLY A 619 -9.70 -23.01 39.03
C GLY A 619 -11.03 -22.37 38.61
N ALA A 620 -11.43 -21.24 39.20
CA ALA A 620 -12.69 -20.58 38.89
C ALA A 620 -12.62 -19.81 37.57
N THR A 621 -13.75 -19.75 36.88
CA THR A 621 -13.97 -18.95 35.68
C THR A 621 -15.11 -17.97 35.93
N GLU A 622 -14.94 -16.73 35.48
CA GLU A 622 -15.95 -15.68 35.50
C GLU A 622 -16.09 -15.08 34.10
N THR A 623 -17.29 -14.67 33.74
CA THR A 623 -17.59 -14.05 32.44
C THR A 623 -18.22 -12.69 32.65
N LEU A 624 -17.69 -11.68 31.97
CA LEU A 624 -18.16 -10.29 32.02
C LEU A 624 -18.54 -9.82 30.62
N ASP A 625 -19.75 -9.30 30.48
CA ASP A 625 -20.23 -8.68 29.25
C ASP A 625 -20.11 -7.15 29.36
N PHE A 626 -19.59 -6.51 28.30
CA PHE A 626 -19.42 -5.06 28.19
C PHE A 626 -20.15 -4.56 26.94
N ASP A 627 -20.98 -3.52 27.11
CA ASP A 627 -21.70 -2.91 25.99
C ASP A 627 -20.73 -2.06 25.16
N THR A 628 -20.84 -2.20 23.84
CA THR A 628 -20.07 -1.44 22.85
C THR A 628 -20.98 -0.68 21.90
N GLY A 629 -22.31 -0.74 22.07
CA GLY A 629 -23.27 -0.08 21.18
C GLY A 629 -23.08 1.43 21.08
N SER A 630 -22.94 2.11 22.22
CA SER A 630 -22.70 3.57 22.28
C SER A 630 -21.33 3.98 21.71
N ALA A 631 -20.40 3.04 21.65
CA ALA A 631 -19.07 3.19 21.07
C ALA A 631 -18.97 2.55 19.67
N PHE A 632 -20.10 2.24 19.02
CA PHE A 632 -20.14 1.71 17.65
C PHE A 632 -19.28 0.43 17.45
N GLY A 633 -19.22 -0.43 18.46
CA GLY A 633 -18.44 -1.66 18.44
C GLY A 633 -16.99 -1.52 18.90
N TRP A 634 -16.53 -0.30 19.18
CA TRP A 634 -15.23 -0.08 19.78
C TRP A 634 -15.22 -0.49 21.26
N HIS A 635 -14.11 -1.07 21.70
CA HIS A 635 -13.87 -1.49 23.07
C HIS A 635 -12.42 -1.21 23.48
N ASP A 636 -12.21 -1.05 24.78
CA ASP A 636 -10.90 -0.92 25.41
C ASP A 636 -11.03 -1.42 26.84
N LEU A 637 -10.60 -2.66 27.10
CA LEU A 637 -10.73 -3.31 28.40
C LEU A 637 -9.34 -3.58 28.98
N LEU A 638 -9.12 -3.16 30.22
CA LEU A 638 -7.86 -3.26 30.93
C LEU A 638 -8.03 -4.13 32.19
N VAL A 639 -7.36 -5.27 32.22
CA VAL A 639 -7.32 -6.19 33.35
C VAL A 639 -6.04 -5.97 34.16
N ARG A 640 -6.19 -5.74 35.47
CA ARG A 640 -5.10 -5.56 36.44
C ARG A 640 -5.29 -6.52 37.61
N LEU A 641 -4.18 -6.97 38.19
CA LEU A 641 -4.19 -7.72 39.44
C LEU A 641 -3.95 -6.78 40.62
N ASP A 642 -4.77 -6.90 41.65
CA ASP A 642 -4.63 -6.08 42.86
C ASP A 642 -3.30 -6.43 43.56
N GLY A 643 -2.50 -5.41 43.88
CA GLY A 643 -1.19 -5.60 44.51
C GLY A 643 -0.04 -5.99 43.57
N ILE A 644 -0.30 -6.16 42.25
CA ILE A 644 0.71 -6.49 41.25
C ILE A 644 0.70 -5.41 40.14
N PRO A 645 1.29 -4.22 40.38
CA PRO A 645 1.09 -3.05 39.52
C PRO A 645 1.66 -3.19 38.11
N HIS A 646 2.63 -4.08 37.89
CA HIS A 646 3.18 -4.36 36.56
C HIS A 646 2.28 -5.25 35.70
N TYR A 647 1.33 -5.99 36.29
CA TYR A 647 0.48 -6.92 35.57
C TYR A 647 -0.57 -6.18 34.74
N ILE A 648 -0.57 -6.42 33.42
CA ILE A 648 -1.53 -5.85 32.48
C ILE A 648 -1.95 -6.92 31.47
N GLN A 649 -3.26 -7.10 31.29
CA GLN A 649 -3.80 -7.59 30.03
C GLN A 649 -4.79 -6.56 29.47
N ARG A 650 -4.56 -6.08 28.25
CA ARG A 650 -5.42 -5.07 27.62
C ARG A 650 -5.98 -5.58 26.29
N PHE A 651 -7.25 -5.31 26.05
CA PHE A 651 -7.99 -5.70 24.86
C PHE A 651 -8.67 -4.47 24.27
N ALA A 652 -8.14 -3.93 23.16
CA ALA A 652 -8.74 -2.81 22.47
C ALA A 652 -8.93 -3.08 20.97
N GLY A 653 -9.91 -2.44 20.36
CA GLY A 653 -10.22 -2.56 18.93
C GLY A 653 -11.70 -2.39 18.66
N ARG A 654 -12.15 -2.83 17.49
CA ARG A 654 -13.55 -2.80 17.06
C ARG A 654 -14.06 -4.21 16.77
N ILE A 655 -15.29 -4.52 17.15
CA ILE A 655 -15.98 -5.73 16.67
C ILE A 655 -16.54 -5.46 15.27
N GLU A 656 -16.34 -6.40 14.35
CA GLU A 656 -16.97 -6.33 13.03
C GLU A 656 -18.28 -7.08 13.03
N THR A 657 -19.31 -6.48 12.44
CA THR A 657 -20.68 -7.01 12.40
C THR A 657 -21.20 -7.26 10.98
N GLY A 658 -20.37 -6.96 9.97
CA GLY A 658 -20.79 -6.97 8.56
C GLY A 658 -21.60 -5.75 8.15
N LYS A 659 -21.73 -4.76 9.02
CA LYS A 659 -22.38 -3.48 8.74
C LYS A 659 -21.37 -2.33 8.84
N PRO A 660 -21.58 -1.23 8.10
CA PRO A 660 -20.87 0.03 8.33
C PRO A 660 -20.89 0.46 9.79
N SER A 661 -19.83 1.14 10.22
CA SER A 661 -19.67 1.68 11.59
C SER A 661 -18.98 3.06 11.54
N VAL A 662 -18.30 3.47 12.61
CA VAL A 662 -17.47 4.69 12.68
C VAL A 662 -16.06 4.42 13.17
#